data_AF-A0A2U8W1H1-F1
#
_entry.id   AF-A0A2U8W1H1-F1
#
_cell.length_a   1.000
_cell.length_b   1.000
_cell.length_c   1.000
_cell.angle_alpha   90.00
_cell.angle_beta   90.00
_cell.angle_gamma   90.00
#
_symmetry.space_group_name_H-M   'P 1'
#
loop_
_entity.id
_entity.type
_entity.pdbx_description
1 polymer ?
#
loop_
_entity_poly.entity_id
_entity_poly.type
_entity_poly.pdbx_seq_one_letter_code
_entity_poly.pdbx_strand_id
1 'polypeptide(L)'
;MAREILALFDGDLEPAAADTRIHRYAELPLNHLGFTLTYRDIRKPLPDAADIRRYAGVLTWFSTTPAARDAYLAWARVAVRTARRWVILGATGASFWTDEAVAGDALLGEIGLRHRRRAIDLTLGTQLSARAPTLTAFEGPADAVLPPYEMIEAARPDLEAWLELVAPQREGGGRSVAVAVSPRGGFAASGYELVEDQGQGRARWLIDPFAFFGRALRDGPVPVPDVTTLSGRRIYFSHVESEGLNHVVLTKDREQVLVAKLFLDRIVTAFPDLPVTLALTPGDLDPAIGGNETPRDLVREIWSQPQVEPSVASYTRPYTWRFFDHYSRAREEEIVAGSRPAGRFGLRRLTDLVSTSARVDRFVAKAREYPRNYLLTPFDLGQETRVAWTAASALAPAGKAPRLYQWTGDAEPSEEAIALTRRLSLHNINGGEGRFDAAYPSVANLPPIARPVGEQRQVYAVSADDLPVRKAWRPAVSALRGLRATLANTETPRRLKGFNLHYRLATVGNADALGVIEDFLREVQGSALIPIRTVDYAALADDFPRVAIAETGPLSWEVRDRGSVQTLRFDAADAIDVDLGASQGVVGRTRHGGSLYLALDPSVEPARVVLRDGTSAPNPVGLSESRWQISGLTRSEGGWSFAASGFGPGDFRWADVPPGRYAVTAQGSDGTLWTGSAEADTLGRLGFTLPAMGVEPVRIAVGHRSDEVGGRDEHR
;
A
#
# COMPACT_ATOMS: atom_id res chain seq x y z
N MET A 1 -8.10 21.77 -3.02
CA MET A 1 -9.03 20.75 -3.56
C MET A 1 -9.33 19.73 -2.48
N ALA A 2 -10.57 19.25 -2.41
CA ALA A 2 -10.98 18.24 -1.43
C ALA A 2 -10.50 16.86 -1.90
N ARG A 3 -9.94 16.05 -0.99
CA ARG A 3 -9.48 14.68 -1.25
C ARG A 3 -10.22 13.61 -0.45
N GLU A 4 -10.98 14.02 0.55
CA GLU A 4 -11.65 13.10 1.45
C GLU A 4 -13.04 12.71 0.92
N ILE A 5 -13.36 11.43 0.94
CA ILE A 5 -14.65 10.85 0.57
C ILE A 5 -15.36 10.40 1.85
N LEU A 6 -16.61 10.80 2.01
CA LEU A 6 -17.47 10.28 3.08
C LEU A 6 -18.01 8.91 2.65
N ALA A 7 -17.48 7.84 3.23
CA ALA A 7 -17.88 6.46 2.97
C ALA A 7 -18.92 6.02 4.00
N LEU A 8 -20.15 5.77 3.54
CA LEU A 8 -21.26 5.34 4.38
C LEU A 8 -21.49 3.84 4.24
N PHE A 9 -21.65 3.17 5.38
CA PHE A 9 -21.87 1.72 5.47
C PHE A 9 -22.92 1.40 6.55
N ASP A 10 -23.49 0.19 6.50
CA ASP A 10 -24.41 -0.31 7.51
C ASP A 10 -23.66 -1.20 8.50
N GLY A 11 -23.43 -0.70 9.71
CA GLY A 11 -22.68 -1.45 10.73
C GLY A 11 -23.40 -2.68 11.28
N ASP A 12 -24.66 -2.93 10.89
CA ASP A 12 -25.36 -4.18 11.22
C ASP A 12 -24.89 -5.33 10.33
N LEU A 13 -24.55 -5.02 9.08
CA LEU A 13 -24.03 -5.97 8.09
C LEU A 13 -22.50 -6.01 8.08
N GLU A 14 -21.85 -4.86 8.29
CA GLU A 14 -20.40 -4.68 8.21
C GLU A 14 -19.89 -4.03 9.52
N PRO A 15 -19.58 -4.82 10.57
CA PRO A 15 -19.42 -4.31 11.94
C PRO A 15 -18.30 -3.27 12.15
N ALA A 16 -17.26 -3.29 11.32
CA ALA A 16 -16.14 -2.35 11.37
C ALA A 16 -15.79 -1.81 9.98
N ALA A 17 -15.23 -0.60 9.93
CA ALA A 17 -14.80 0.04 8.68
C ALA A 17 -13.89 -0.86 7.84
N ALA A 18 -12.95 -1.57 8.48
CA ALA A 18 -12.05 -2.51 7.83
C ALA A 18 -12.74 -3.74 7.22
N ASP A 19 -13.94 -4.09 7.67
CA ASP A 19 -14.71 -5.23 7.18
C ASP A 19 -15.60 -4.86 5.98
N THR A 20 -15.77 -3.56 5.71
CA THR A 20 -16.68 -3.06 4.66
C THR A 20 -16.19 -3.41 3.25
N ARG A 21 -17.12 -3.63 2.32
CA ARG A 21 -16.82 -3.71 0.87
C ARG A 21 -16.10 -2.47 0.37
N ILE A 22 -16.43 -1.31 0.93
CA ILE A 22 -15.76 -0.05 0.58
C ILE A 22 -14.26 -0.15 0.87
N HIS A 23 -13.87 -0.57 2.09
CA HIS A 23 -12.46 -0.73 2.45
C HIS A 23 -11.79 -1.84 1.66
N ARG A 24 -12.46 -3.00 1.55
CA ARG A 24 -11.90 -4.20 0.91
C ARG A 24 -11.68 -4.03 -0.59
N TYR A 25 -12.54 -3.26 -1.28
CA TYR A 25 -12.55 -3.22 -2.74
C TYR A 25 -12.42 -1.82 -3.34
N ALA A 26 -13.13 -0.81 -2.83
CA ALA A 26 -13.15 0.53 -3.42
C ALA A 26 -12.00 1.43 -2.96
N GLU A 27 -11.48 1.23 -1.75
CA GLU A 27 -10.49 2.15 -1.18
C GLU A 27 -9.15 2.13 -1.95
N LEU A 28 -8.69 0.98 -2.46
CA LEU A 28 -7.46 0.95 -3.26
C LEU A 28 -7.60 1.76 -4.56
N PRO A 29 -8.62 1.56 -5.42
CA PRO A 29 -8.86 2.43 -6.56
C PRO A 29 -8.98 3.91 -6.19
N LEU A 30 -9.65 4.24 -5.08
CA LEU A 30 -9.78 5.62 -4.60
C LEU A 30 -8.44 6.21 -4.13
N ASN A 31 -7.62 5.45 -3.38
CA ASN A 31 -6.27 5.84 -2.99
C ASN A 31 -5.38 6.04 -4.22
N HIS A 32 -5.47 5.14 -5.21
CA HIS A 32 -4.77 5.32 -6.48
C HIS A 32 -5.23 6.60 -7.17
N LEU A 33 -6.50 6.99 -7.04
CA LEU A 33 -7.02 8.27 -7.51
C LEU A 33 -6.76 9.45 -6.53
N GLY A 34 -5.87 9.28 -5.55
CA GLY A 34 -5.48 10.33 -4.62
C GLY A 34 -6.51 10.66 -3.54
N PHE A 35 -7.62 9.93 -3.47
CA PHE A 35 -8.65 10.13 -2.45
C PHE A 35 -8.32 9.38 -1.15
N THR A 36 -8.82 9.94 -0.05
CA THR A 36 -8.85 9.33 1.28
C THR A 36 -10.29 9.12 1.71
N LEU A 37 -10.53 8.26 2.71
CA LEU A 37 -11.90 7.94 3.14
C LEU A 37 -12.09 8.25 4.63
N THR A 38 -13.23 8.87 4.96
CA THR A 38 -13.81 8.83 6.31
C THR A 38 -14.97 7.84 6.31
N TYR A 39 -14.91 6.85 7.19
CA TYR A 39 -15.98 5.88 7.34
C TYR A 39 -17.03 6.35 8.35
N ARG A 40 -18.31 6.17 8.03
CA ARG A 40 -19.42 6.48 8.92
C ARG A 40 -20.52 5.43 8.83
N ASP A 41 -20.79 4.78 9.96
CA ASP A 41 -21.95 3.90 10.12
C ASP A 41 -23.23 4.74 10.07
N ILE A 42 -24.17 4.39 9.19
CA ILE A 42 -25.44 5.11 9.02
C ILE A 42 -26.34 5.07 10.27
N ARG A 43 -26.07 4.13 11.20
CA ARG A 43 -26.79 4.01 12.47
C ARG A 43 -26.27 4.98 13.54
N LYS A 44 -25.16 5.68 13.27
CA LYS A 44 -24.57 6.71 14.13
C LYS A 44 -24.90 8.11 13.58
N PRO A 45 -24.72 9.18 14.39
CA PRO A 45 -24.92 10.54 13.91
C PRO A 45 -24.12 10.84 12.63
N LEU A 46 -24.82 11.30 11.59
CA LEU A 46 -24.26 11.69 10.30
C LEU A 46 -23.85 13.17 10.31
N PRO A 47 -22.83 13.57 9.53
CA PRO A 47 -22.39 14.96 9.44
C PRO A 47 -23.51 15.90 8.99
N ASP A 48 -23.51 17.15 9.44
CA ASP A 48 -24.48 18.11 8.95
C ASP A 48 -24.22 18.51 7.49
N ALA A 49 -25.18 19.21 6.88
CA ALA A 49 -25.04 19.61 5.47
C ALA A 49 -23.87 20.57 5.22
N ALA A 50 -23.48 21.39 6.21
CA ALA A 50 -22.37 22.32 6.04
C ALA A 50 -21.03 21.56 5.98
N ASP A 51 -20.85 20.57 6.86
CA ASP A 51 -19.70 19.68 6.91
C ASP A 51 -19.54 18.88 5.62
N ILE A 52 -20.64 18.48 4.98
CA ILE A 52 -20.61 17.68 3.74
C ILE A 52 -19.80 18.37 2.62
N ARG A 53 -19.78 19.71 2.56
CA ARG A 53 -19.07 20.46 1.49
C ARG A 53 -17.55 20.27 1.51
N ARG A 54 -16.99 19.82 2.64
CA ARG A 54 -15.56 19.55 2.79
C ARG A 54 -15.12 18.30 2.03
N TYR A 55 -16.03 17.36 1.83
CA TYR A 55 -15.77 16.11 1.12
C TYR A 55 -15.75 16.32 -0.39
N ALA A 56 -14.89 15.57 -1.07
CA ALA A 56 -14.87 15.48 -2.52
C ALA A 56 -16.14 14.80 -3.08
N GLY A 57 -16.73 13.89 -2.29
CA GLY A 57 -17.97 13.21 -2.61
C GLY A 57 -18.44 12.32 -1.46
N VAL A 58 -19.65 11.79 -1.62
CA VAL A 58 -20.23 10.77 -0.73
C VAL A 58 -20.25 9.45 -1.50
N LEU A 59 -19.84 8.36 -0.84
CA LEU A 59 -19.89 6.99 -1.37
C LEU A 59 -20.78 6.15 -0.46
N THR A 60 -21.78 5.49 -1.05
CA THR A 60 -22.60 4.48 -0.40
C THR A 60 -22.40 3.14 -1.11
N TRP A 61 -22.14 2.08 -0.35
CA TRP A 61 -22.14 0.72 -0.89
C TRP A 61 -22.91 -0.22 0.03
N PHE A 62 -24.14 -0.53 -0.34
CA PHE A 62 -25.00 -1.42 0.44
C PHE A 62 -25.32 -2.67 -0.39
N SER A 63 -25.04 -3.87 0.12
CA SER A 63 -25.42 -5.10 -0.60
C SER A 63 -26.92 -5.35 -0.65
N THR A 64 -27.63 -4.81 0.34
CA THR A 64 -29.09 -4.87 0.44
C THR A 64 -29.59 -3.57 1.04
N THR A 65 -30.89 -3.33 0.98
CA THR A 65 -31.51 -2.18 1.64
C THR A 65 -31.32 -2.29 3.15
N PRO A 66 -30.65 -1.31 3.82
CA PRO A 66 -30.42 -1.36 5.26
C PRO A 66 -31.72 -1.43 6.05
N ALA A 67 -31.72 -2.20 7.14
CA ALA A 67 -32.90 -2.31 8.02
C ALA A 67 -33.16 -0.97 8.75
N ALA A 68 -32.11 -0.39 9.33
CA ALA A 68 -32.15 0.89 10.05
C ALA A 68 -31.81 2.07 9.13
N ARG A 69 -32.71 2.39 8.18
CA ARG A 69 -32.45 3.38 7.10
C ARG A 69 -33.11 4.74 7.29
N ASP A 70 -34.08 4.90 8.18
CA ASP A 70 -34.89 6.14 8.26
C ASP A 70 -34.04 7.40 8.50
N ALA A 71 -33.11 7.34 9.47
CA ALA A 71 -32.21 8.45 9.78
C ALA A 71 -31.30 8.79 8.60
N TYR A 72 -30.78 7.77 7.92
CA TYR A 72 -29.98 7.93 6.70
C TYR A 72 -30.80 8.57 5.58
N LEU A 73 -32.02 8.10 5.29
CA LEU A 73 -32.84 8.63 4.21
C LEU A 73 -33.28 10.07 4.48
N ALA A 74 -33.62 10.40 5.73
CA ALA A 74 -33.92 11.77 6.14
C ALA A 74 -32.72 12.70 5.92
N TRP A 75 -31.53 12.26 6.32
CA TRP A 75 -30.28 12.97 6.09
C TRP A 75 -29.95 13.10 4.59
N ALA A 76 -30.04 11.99 3.84
CA ALA A 76 -29.66 11.87 2.44
C ALA A 76 -30.43 12.84 1.54
N ARG A 77 -31.74 13.02 1.81
CA ARG A 77 -32.62 13.99 1.12
C ARG A 77 -32.09 15.44 1.17
N VAL A 78 -31.37 15.80 2.23
CA VAL A 78 -30.78 17.14 2.41
C VAL A 78 -29.34 17.15 1.90
N ALA A 79 -28.57 16.13 2.29
CA ALA A 79 -27.16 15.97 1.98
C ALA A 79 -26.88 15.98 0.47
N VAL A 80 -27.70 15.30 -0.33
CA VAL A 80 -27.44 15.10 -1.76
C VAL A 80 -27.38 16.42 -2.54
N ARG A 81 -28.16 17.42 -2.13
CA ARG A 81 -28.14 18.77 -2.72
C ARG A 81 -26.89 19.58 -2.37
N THR A 82 -26.19 19.20 -1.31
CA THR A 82 -25.00 19.90 -0.81
C THR A 82 -23.70 19.18 -1.19
N ALA A 83 -23.76 17.86 -1.36
CA ALA A 83 -22.64 17.05 -1.82
C ALA A 83 -22.18 17.50 -3.21
N ARG A 84 -20.85 17.55 -3.39
CA ARG A 84 -20.23 17.88 -4.68
C ARG A 84 -20.49 16.79 -5.72
N ARG A 85 -20.38 15.53 -5.28
CA ARG A 85 -20.55 14.30 -6.06
C ARG A 85 -21.16 13.21 -5.17
N TRP A 86 -21.92 12.29 -5.76
CA TRP A 86 -22.48 11.14 -5.05
C TRP A 86 -22.30 9.84 -5.82
N VAL A 87 -21.69 8.85 -5.20
CA VAL A 87 -21.48 7.53 -5.79
C VAL A 87 -22.32 6.49 -5.04
N ILE A 88 -23.11 5.74 -5.79
CA ILE A 88 -23.95 4.65 -5.28
C ILE A 88 -23.47 3.35 -5.93
N LEU A 89 -23.00 2.43 -5.11
CA LEU A 89 -22.73 1.05 -5.49
C LEU A 89 -23.72 0.13 -4.77
N GLY A 90 -24.25 -0.87 -5.46
CA GLY A 90 -25.23 -1.77 -4.87
C GLY A 90 -26.62 -1.12 -4.73
N ALA A 91 -27.25 -1.31 -3.57
CA ALA A 91 -28.55 -0.74 -3.25
C ALA A 91 -28.44 0.76 -2.93
N THR A 92 -29.47 1.54 -3.30
CA THR A 92 -29.57 2.99 -2.97
C THR A 92 -29.79 3.25 -1.47
N GLY A 93 -30.25 2.21 -0.75
CA GLY A 93 -30.64 2.26 0.64
C GLY A 93 -32.10 2.67 0.89
N ALA A 94 -32.89 2.95 -0.15
CA ALA A 94 -34.32 3.23 -0.04
C ALA A 94 -35.17 2.07 -0.55
N SER A 95 -36.32 1.80 0.08
CA SER A 95 -37.35 0.96 -0.52
C SER A 95 -38.21 1.77 -1.48
N PHE A 96 -38.26 1.36 -2.74
CA PHE A 96 -39.06 2.03 -3.76
C PHE A 96 -40.54 1.63 -3.75
N TRP A 97 -40.96 0.81 -2.79
CA TRP A 97 -42.33 0.31 -2.63
C TRP A 97 -43.09 0.99 -1.49
N THR A 98 -42.45 1.96 -0.82
CA THR A 98 -42.98 2.69 0.33
C THR A 98 -42.83 4.20 0.10
N ASP A 99 -43.23 5.03 1.08
CA ASP A 99 -43.04 6.49 1.01
C ASP A 99 -41.55 6.92 1.04
N GLU A 100 -40.65 5.98 1.34
CA GLU A 100 -39.20 6.16 1.22
C GLU A 100 -38.75 6.43 -0.21
N ALA A 101 -39.57 6.05 -1.19
CA ALA A 101 -39.26 6.16 -2.59
C ALA A 101 -39.00 7.61 -3.05
N VAL A 102 -39.48 8.61 -2.29
CA VAL A 102 -39.15 10.03 -2.48
C VAL A 102 -37.68 10.33 -2.14
N ALA A 103 -37.11 9.66 -1.13
CA ALA A 103 -35.69 9.79 -0.79
C ALA A 103 -34.80 9.15 -1.87
N GLY A 104 -35.15 7.92 -2.27
CA GLY A 104 -34.42 7.21 -3.33
C GLY A 104 -34.45 7.97 -4.66
N ASP A 105 -35.59 8.55 -5.04
CA ASP A 105 -35.69 9.37 -6.25
C ASP A 105 -34.87 10.66 -6.16
N ALA A 106 -34.79 11.29 -4.99
CA ALA A 106 -33.93 12.46 -4.81
C ALA A 106 -32.44 12.11 -5.01
N LEU A 107 -32.01 10.95 -4.50
CA LEU A 107 -30.63 10.47 -4.66
C LEU A 107 -30.32 10.13 -6.11
N LEU A 108 -31.15 9.32 -6.75
CA LEU A 108 -30.99 8.94 -8.15
C LEU A 108 -31.09 10.16 -9.08
N GLY A 109 -32.02 11.07 -8.81
CA GLY A 109 -32.26 12.27 -9.61
C GLY A 109 -31.06 13.20 -9.67
N GLU A 110 -30.30 13.32 -8.58
CA GLU A 110 -29.07 14.13 -8.54
C GLU A 110 -27.97 13.58 -9.44
N ILE A 111 -27.89 12.25 -9.60
CA ILE A 111 -26.97 11.59 -10.54
C ILE A 111 -27.52 11.63 -11.98
N GLY A 112 -28.83 11.86 -12.14
CA GLY A 112 -29.51 11.92 -13.44
C GLY A 112 -30.30 10.66 -13.79
N LEU A 113 -30.74 9.91 -12.79
CA LEU A 113 -31.48 8.65 -12.91
C LEU A 113 -32.90 8.79 -12.35
N ARG A 114 -33.82 7.94 -12.80
CA ARG A 114 -35.19 7.84 -12.28
C ARG A 114 -35.61 6.38 -12.12
N HIS A 115 -36.11 6.01 -10.94
CA HIS A 115 -36.65 4.68 -10.68
C HIS A 115 -38.10 4.57 -11.21
N ARG A 116 -38.45 3.45 -11.85
CA ARG A 116 -39.77 3.22 -12.48
C ARG A 116 -40.80 2.51 -11.59
N ARG A 117 -40.48 2.30 -10.32
CA ARG A 117 -41.32 1.58 -9.34
C ARG A 117 -41.68 0.17 -9.85
N ARG A 118 -40.69 -0.48 -10.45
CA ARG A 118 -40.78 -1.83 -11.04
C ARG A 118 -39.43 -2.51 -10.86
N ALA A 119 -39.43 -3.80 -10.56
CA ALA A 119 -38.25 -4.64 -10.52
C ALA A 119 -38.48 -5.90 -11.36
N ILE A 120 -37.40 -6.56 -11.74
CA ILE A 120 -37.37 -7.81 -12.50
C ILE A 120 -36.66 -8.86 -11.64
N ASP A 121 -37.44 -9.78 -11.07
CA ASP A 121 -36.90 -10.85 -10.21
C ASP A 121 -36.44 -12.06 -11.05
N LEU A 122 -37.22 -12.44 -12.08
CA LEU A 122 -36.88 -13.55 -12.97
C LEU A 122 -36.13 -13.04 -14.21
N THR A 123 -34.81 -13.01 -14.11
CA THR A 123 -33.93 -12.43 -15.12
C THR A 123 -33.76 -13.26 -16.39
N LEU A 124 -34.38 -14.45 -16.49
CA LEU A 124 -34.28 -15.32 -17.67
C LEU A 124 -34.70 -14.59 -18.96
N GLY A 125 -33.78 -14.47 -19.91
CA GLY A 125 -34.00 -13.75 -21.17
C GLY A 125 -33.74 -12.24 -21.11
N THR A 126 -33.27 -11.71 -19.98
CA THR A 126 -32.69 -10.36 -19.92
C THR A 126 -31.42 -10.33 -20.76
N GLN A 127 -31.25 -9.28 -21.56
CA GLN A 127 -30.05 -9.08 -22.39
C GLN A 127 -29.22 -7.92 -21.86
N LEU A 128 -27.89 -8.10 -21.81
CA LEU A 128 -26.95 -7.03 -21.51
C LEU A 128 -26.67 -6.21 -22.77
N SER A 129 -26.88 -4.89 -22.69
CA SER A 129 -26.55 -3.92 -23.72
C SER A 129 -25.43 -3.00 -23.21
N ALA A 130 -24.18 -3.48 -23.29
CA ALA A 130 -23.01 -2.71 -22.91
C ALA A 130 -22.65 -1.68 -23.99
N ARG A 131 -22.69 -0.38 -23.64
CA ARG A 131 -22.20 0.71 -24.50
C ARG A 131 -20.69 0.91 -24.36
N ALA A 132 -20.14 0.55 -23.20
CA ALA A 132 -18.72 0.60 -22.89
C ALA A 132 -18.21 -0.77 -22.40
N PRO A 133 -18.14 -1.80 -23.27
CA PRO A 133 -17.88 -3.18 -22.86
C PRO A 133 -16.53 -3.36 -22.15
N THR A 134 -15.49 -2.60 -22.52
CA THR A 134 -14.18 -2.64 -21.84
C THR A 134 -14.23 -2.09 -20.42
N LEU A 135 -15.20 -1.22 -20.11
CA LEU A 135 -15.41 -0.63 -18.79
C LEU A 135 -16.42 -1.41 -17.94
N THR A 136 -17.18 -2.33 -18.53
CA THR A 136 -18.25 -3.10 -17.85
C THR A 136 -18.08 -4.62 -17.97
N ALA A 137 -16.92 -5.06 -18.44
CA ALA A 137 -16.44 -6.45 -18.39
C ALA A 137 -14.93 -6.44 -18.05
N PHE A 138 -14.55 -5.61 -17.08
CA PHE A 138 -13.16 -5.26 -16.78
C PHE A 138 -12.29 -6.48 -16.43
N GLU A 139 -12.73 -7.31 -15.48
CA GLU A 139 -12.08 -8.58 -15.11
C GLU A 139 -12.88 -9.79 -15.59
N GLY A 140 -13.52 -9.64 -16.75
CA GLY A 140 -14.30 -10.68 -17.42
C GLY A 140 -15.79 -10.37 -17.51
N PRO A 141 -16.54 -11.16 -18.28
CA PRO A 141 -17.96 -10.95 -18.51
C PRO A 141 -18.77 -11.16 -17.23
N ALA A 142 -19.98 -10.59 -17.16
CA ALA A 142 -20.93 -10.92 -16.11
C ALA A 142 -21.28 -12.42 -16.12
N ASP A 143 -21.75 -12.92 -14.97
CA ASP A 143 -22.19 -14.32 -14.86
C ASP A 143 -23.43 -14.57 -15.73
N ALA A 144 -23.58 -15.81 -16.22
CA ALA A 144 -24.72 -16.17 -17.06
C ALA A 144 -26.07 -16.04 -16.35
N VAL A 145 -26.08 -16.21 -15.02
CA VAL A 145 -27.24 -15.98 -14.17
C VAL A 145 -27.16 -14.57 -13.63
N LEU A 146 -28.01 -13.69 -14.17
CA LEU A 146 -28.05 -12.29 -13.77
C LEU A 146 -28.85 -12.11 -12.47
N PRO A 147 -28.39 -11.24 -11.55
CA PRO A 147 -29.12 -10.92 -10.34
C PRO A 147 -30.39 -10.12 -10.66
N PRO A 148 -31.43 -10.20 -9.79
CA PRO A 148 -32.60 -9.32 -9.86
C PRO A 148 -32.19 -7.86 -9.96
N TYR A 149 -32.98 -7.07 -10.69
CA TYR A 149 -32.66 -5.66 -10.90
C TYR A 149 -33.90 -4.78 -10.89
N GLU A 150 -33.70 -3.55 -10.44
CA GLU A 150 -34.69 -2.48 -10.48
C GLU A 150 -34.74 -1.84 -11.87
N MET A 151 -35.92 -1.38 -12.29
CA MET A 151 -36.09 -0.63 -13.54
C MET A 151 -35.75 0.83 -13.30
N ILE A 152 -34.58 1.25 -13.77
CA ILE A 152 -34.04 2.60 -13.64
C ILE A 152 -33.77 3.15 -15.04
N GLU A 153 -34.07 4.42 -15.27
CA GLU A 153 -33.80 5.04 -16.56
C GLU A 153 -32.99 6.33 -16.44
N ALA A 154 -32.40 6.74 -17.55
CA ALA A 154 -31.79 8.05 -17.68
C ALA A 154 -32.87 9.15 -17.61
N ALA A 155 -32.67 10.11 -16.72
CA ALA A 155 -33.52 11.29 -16.55
C ALA A 155 -32.87 12.59 -17.07
N ARG A 156 -31.58 12.57 -17.38
CA ARG A 156 -30.81 13.72 -17.87
C ARG A 156 -29.90 13.36 -19.05
N PRO A 157 -29.61 14.30 -19.96
CA PRO A 157 -28.77 14.05 -21.14
C PRO A 157 -27.27 13.97 -20.84
N ASP A 158 -26.81 14.51 -19.70
CA ASP A 158 -25.41 14.48 -19.25
C ASP A 158 -25.05 13.18 -18.50
N LEU A 159 -25.99 12.24 -18.39
CA LEU A 159 -25.76 10.90 -17.89
C LEU A 159 -25.16 10.02 -19.00
N GLU A 160 -24.00 9.45 -18.73
CA GLU A 160 -23.36 8.47 -19.60
C GLU A 160 -23.67 7.05 -19.11
N ALA A 161 -24.63 6.38 -19.76
CA ALA A 161 -24.93 4.99 -19.47
C ALA A 161 -23.88 4.06 -20.08
N TRP A 162 -23.22 3.25 -19.26
CA TRP A 162 -22.22 2.27 -19.69
C TRP A 162 -22.81 0.89 -19.92
N LEU A 163 -23.73 0.48 -19.04
CA LEU A 163 -24.44 -0.80 -19.12
C LEU A 163 -25.94 -0.59 -18.96
N GLU A 164 -26.71 -1.10 -19.92
CA GLU A 164 -28.16 -1.19 -19.85
C GLU A 164 -28.61 -2.66 -19.91
N LEU A 165 -29.71 -2.97 -19.23
CA LEU A 165 -30.39 -4.27 -19.24
C LEU A 165 -31.64 -4.14 -20.08
N VAL A 166 -31.83 -5.04 -21.04
CA VAL A 166 -33.07 -5.12 -21.84
C VAL A 166 -33.94 -6.21 -21.23
N ALA A 167 -35.04 -5.78 -20.61
CA ALA A 167 -35.98 -6.69 -19.96
C ALA A 167 -36.76 -7.50 -21.01
N PRO A 168 -37.02 -8.79 -20.76
CA PRO A 168 -37.77 -9.62 -21.70
C PRO A 168 -39.23 -9.16 -21.78
N GLN A 169 -39.85 -9.34 -22.95
CA GLN A 169 -41.24 -8.91 -23.18
C GLN A 169 -42.24 -9.56 -22.20
N ARG A 170 -41.99 -10.82 -21.79
CA ARG A 170 -42.80 -11.55 -20.81
C ARG A 170 -42.82 -10.89 -19.43
N GLU A 171 -41.78 -10.14 -19.08
CA GLU A 171 -41.69 -9.40 -17.83
C GLU A 171 -42.15 -7.94 -17.99
N GLY A 172 -42.65 -7.55 -19.17
CA GLY A 172 -43.15 -6.20 -19.50
C GLY A 172 -42.19 -5.33 -20.33
N GLY A 173 -41.06 -5.87 -20.79
CA GLY A 173 -40.11 -5.17 -21.66
C GLY A 173 -39.46 -3.93 -21.04
N GLY A 174 -38.68 -3.20 -21.85
CA GLY A 174 -38.03 -1.94 -21.48
C GLY A 174 -36.50 -2.04 -21.33
N ARG A 175 -35.87 -0.90 -21.05
CA ARG A 175 -34.44 -0.80 -20.76
C ARG A 175 -34.25 -0.30 -19.33
N SER A 176 -33.29 -0.86 -18.62
CA SER A 176 -32.86 -0.40 -17.29
C SER A 176 -31.38 -0.03 -17.31
N VAL A 177 -31.00 1.10 -16.73
CA VAL A 177 -29.60 1.48 -16.53
C VAL A 177 -29.05 0.71 -15.34
N ALA A 178 -28.01 -0.10 -15.58
CA ALA A 178 -27.31 -0.83 -14.52
C ALA A 178 -26.02 -0.14 -14.08
N VAL A 179 -25.30 0.49 -15.01
CA VAL A 179 -24.07 1.24 -14.71
C VAL A 179 -24.07 2.54 -15.49
N ALA A 180 -23.86 3.66 -14.80
CA ALA A 180 -23.75 4.97 -15.40
C ALA A 180 -22.90 5.94 -14.56
N VAL A 181 -22.34 6.94 -15.24
CA VAL A 181 -21.60 8.05 -14.62
C VAL A 181 -22.16 9.39 -15.11
N SER A 182 -22.00 10.44 -14.32
CA SER A 182 -22.34 11.81 -14.68
C SER A 182 -21.43 12.81 -13.96
N PRO A 183 -21.44 14.10 -14.34
CA PRO A 183 -20.72 15.13 -13.59
C PRO A 183 -21.19 15.30 -12.14
N ARG A 184 -22.28 14.65 -11.71
CA ARG A 184 -22.77 14.67 -10.32
C ARG A 184 -22.44 13.39 -9.56
N GLY A 185 -21.88 12.37 -10.21
CA GLY A 185 -21.46 11.14 -9.54
C GLY A 185 -21.56 9.89 -10.39
N GLY A 186 -21.88 8.76 -9.77
CA GLY A 186 -21.92 7.47 -10.44
C GLY A 186 -22.87 6.49 -9.77
N PHE A 187 -23.43 5.58 -10.56
CA PHE A 187 -24.33 4.53 -10.11
C PHE A 187 -23.93 3.20 -10.73
N ALA A 188 -23.78 2.17 -9.89
CA ALA A 188 -23.70 0.78 -10.33
C ALA A 188 -24.63 -0.09 -9.48
N ALA A 189 -25.61 -0.71 -10.12
CA ALA A 189 -26.61 -1.55 -9.48
C ALA A 189 -25.99 -2.82 -8.88
N SER A 190 -26.60 -3.32 -7.80
CA SER A 190 -26.16 -4.53 -7.08
C SER A 190 -25.97 -5.74 -8.00
N GLY A 191 -24.77 -6.32 -7.92
CA GLY A 191 -24.33 -7.46 -8.72
C GLY A 191 -23.91 -7.13 -10.15
N TYR A 192 -23.83 -5.84 -10.50
CA TYR A 192 -23.27 -5.35 -11.77
C TYR A 192 -21.98 -4.55 -11.56
N GLU A 193 -21.61 -4.25 -10.32
CA GLU A 193 -20.35 -3.62 -9.94
C GLU A 193 -19.22 -4.65 -9.76
N LEU A 194 -19.49 -5.74 -9.05
CA LEU A 194 -18.51 -6.72 -8.59
C LEU A 194 -19.20 -8.06 -8.29
N VAL A 195 -18.47 -9.17 -8.48
CA VAL A 195 -18.90 -10.52 -8.12
C VAL A 195 -18.00 -11.07 -7.01
N GLU A 196 -18.61 -11.58 -5.93
CA GLU A 196 -17.93 -12.25 -4.82
C GLU A 196 -18.16 -13.77 -4.87
N ASP A 197 -17.08 -14.54 -4.86
CA ASP A 197 -17.10 -15.97 -4.55
C ASP A 197 -16.81 -16.16 -3.05
N GLN A 198 -17.88 -16.25 -2.25
CA GLN A 198 -17.79 -16.45 -0.80
C GLN A 198 -17.12 -17.77 -0.41
N GLY A 199 -17.20 -18.80 -1.26
CA GLY A 199 -16.60 -20.11 -0.99
C GLY A 199 -15.07 -20.07 -1.06
N GLN A 200 -14.53 -19.23 -1.93
CA GLN A 200 -13.09 -19.08 -2.14
C GLN A 200 -12.52 -17.77 -1.58
N GLY A 201 -13.37 -16.87 -1.07
CA GLY A 201 -12.98 -15.55 -0.58
C GLY A 201 -12.41 -14.66 -1.68
N ARG A 202 -12.86 -14.84 -2.93
CA ARG A 202 -12.38 -14.10 -4.10
C ARG A 202 -13.41 -13.07 -4.53
N ALA A 203 -12.95 -11.98 -5.11
CA ALA A 203 -13.81 -10.99 -5.74
C ALA A 203 -13.25 -10.62 -7.11
N ARG A 204 -14.13 -10.26 -8.05
CA ARG A 204 -13.76 -9.71 -9.37
C ARG A 204 -14.62 -8.52 -9.73
N TRP A 205 -13.99 -7.45 -10.20
CA TRP A 205 -14.66 -6.26 -10.68
C TRP A 205 -15.31 -6.51 -12.05
N LEU A 206 -16.59 -6.20 -12.16
CA LEU A 206 -17.27 -6.18 -13.46
C LEU A 206 -17.03 -4.84 -14.16
N ILE A 207 -16.99 -3.75 -13.40
CA ILE A 207 -16.68 -2.41 -13.90
C ILE A 207 -15.19 -2.07 -13.73
N ASP A 208 -14.57 -1.26 -14.60
CA ASP A 208 -13.22 -0.70 -14.32
C ASP A 208 -13.36 0.32 -13.18
N PRO A 209 -12.90 0.02 -11.95
CA PRO A 209 -13.14 0.89 -10.81
C PRO A 209 -12.36 2.21 -10.93
N PHE A 210 -11.20 2.21 -11.60
CA PHE A 210 -10.39 3.42 -11.78
C PHE A 210 -11.07 4.38 -12.75
N ALA A 211 -11.62 3.85 -13.85
CA ALA A 211 -12.38 4.66 -14.80
C ALA A 211 -13.69 5.15 -14.18
N PHE A 212 -14.43 4.28 -13.48
CA PHE A 212 -15.70 4.62 -12.86
C PHE A 212 -15.55 5.74 -11.81
N PHE A 213 -14.67 5.57 -10.83
CA PHE A 213 -14.44 6.60 -9.81
C PHE A 213 -13.79 7.85 -10.40
N GLY A 214 -12.88 7.69 -11.38
CA GLY A 214 -12.27 8.83 -12.07
C GLY A 214 -13.31 9.72 -12.75
N ARG A 215 -14.28 9.12 -13.47
CA ARG A 215 -15.37 9.85 -14.14
C ARG A 215 -16.40 10.41 -13.16
N ALA A 216 -16.66 9.72 -12.06
CA ALA A 216 -17.66 10.14 -11.08
C ALA A 216 -17.17 11.23 -10.12
N LEU A 217 -15.85 11.31 -9.84
CA LEU A 217 -15.31 12.12 -8.74
C LEU A 217 -14.29 13.19 -9.16
N ARG A 218 -13.77 13.18 -10.40
CA ARG A 218 -12.74 14.14 -10.84
C ARG A 218 -13.18 14.97 -12.04
N ASP A 219 -12.65 16.18 -12.09
CA ASP A 219 -12.75 17.07 -13.24
C ASP A 219 -11.35 17.22 -13.87
N GLY A 220 -11.05 16.44 -14.92
CA GLY A 220 -9.78 16.51 -15.65
C GLY A 220 -8.55 15.90 -14.93
N PRO A 221 -7.33 16.11 -15.48
CA PRO A 221 -6.10 15.64 -14.87
C PRO A 221 -5.78 16.47 -13.63
N VAL A 222 -5.77 15.80 -12.47
CA VAL A 222 -5.46 16.41 -11.18
C VAL A 222 -4.21 15.75 -10.58
N PRO A 223 -3.42 16.49 -9.77
CA PRO A 223 -2.26 15.93 -9.10
C PRO A 223 -2.67 14.86 -8.08
N VAL A 224 -1.93 13.75 -8.09
CA VAL A 224 -2.12 12.59 -7.21
C VAL A 224 -0.84 12.35 -6.41
N PRO A 225 -0.86 12.45 -5.08
CA PRO A 225 0.27 12.01 -4.27
C PRO A 225 0.51 10.51 -4.48
N ASP A 226 1.75 10.12 -4.81
CA ASP A 226 2.09 8.73 -5.13
C ASP A 226 3.02 8.12 -4.08
N VAL A 227 2.65 6.93 -3.58
CA VAL A 227 3.41 6.16 -2.58
C VAL A 227 4.09 4.93 -3.18
N THR A 228 4.11 4.81 -4.50
CA THR A 228 4.67 3.64 -5.22
C THR A 228 5.97 3.96 -5.95
N THR A 229 6.26 5.26 -6.11
CA THR A 229 7.34 5.78 -6.93
C THR A 229 8.13 6.83 -6.17
N LEU A 230 9.46 6.79 -6.28
CA LEU A 230 10.35 7.86 -5.84
C LEU A 230 11.39 8.09 -6.93
N SER A 231 11.76 9.35 -7.17
CA SER A 231 12.78 9.70 -8.17
C SER A 231 12.57 9.02 -9.52
N GLY A 232 11.32 8.87 -9.97
CA GLY A 232 10.95 8.22 -11.23
C GLY A 232 10.93 6.69 -11.25
N ARG A 233 11.44 6.00 -10.22
CA ARG A 233 11.49 4.53 -10.16
C ARG A 233 10.44 3.94 -9.22
N ARG A 234 10.00 2.71 -9.52
CA ARG A 234 9.16 1.95 -8.58
C ARG A 234 9.97 1.67 -7.33
N ILE A 235 9.35 1.88 -6.18
CA ILE A 235 9.94 1.62 -4.87
C ILE A 235 10.19 0.13 -4.67
N TYR A 236 11.33 -0.23 -4.09
CA TYR A 236 11.61 -1.55 -3.52
C TYR A 236 11.93 -1.46 -2.03
N PHE A 237 11.45 -2.41 -1.23
CA PHE A 237 11.93 -2.66 0.14
C PHE A 237 11.65 -4.10 0.56
N SER A 238 12.42 -4.63 1.52
CA SER A 238 12.14 -5.92 2.14
C SER A 238 12.07 -5.82 3.65
N HIS A 239 11.16 -6.59 4.25
CA HIS A 239 11.12 -6.76 5.69
C HIS A 239 10.88 -8.21 6.07
N VAL A 240 11.45 -8.56 7.22
CA VAL A 240 11.55 -9.93 7.70
C VAL A 240 11.04 -10.01 9.13
N GLU A 241 10.07 -10.90 9.35
CA GLU A 241 9.58 -11.23 10.67
C GLU A 241 10.54 -12.20 11.40
N SER A 242 10.65 -12.05 12.72
CA SER A 242 11.58 -12.87 13.53
C SER A 242 11.12 -14.32 13.75
N GLU A 243 9.91 -14.70 13.31
CA GLU A 243 9.43 -16.08 13.44
C GLU A 243 10.42 -17.04 12.75
N GLY A 244 11.02 -17.94 13.52
CA GLY A 244 12.10 -18.81 13.08
C GLY A 244 13.51 -18.43 13.53
N LEU A 245 13.68 -17.36 14.33
CA LEU A 245 14.98 -16.95 14.89
C LEU A 245 15.73 -18.10 15.57
N ASN A 246 14.99 -18.92 16.32
CA ASN A 246 15.51 -20.06 17.08
C ASN A 246 15.49 -21.39 16.31
N HIS A 247 15.08 -21.39 15.03
CA HIS A 247 15.04 -22.61 14.23
C HIS A 247 16.45 -23.03 13.82
N VAL A 248 16.68 -24.34 13.86
CA VAL A 248 17.89 -24.99 13.36
C VAL A 248 17.51 -25.83 12.16
N VAL A 249 18.27 -25.70 11.08
CA VAL A 249 18.13 -26.55 9.90
C VAL A 249 19.39 -27.36 9.67
N LEU A 250 19.21 -28.48 8.98
CA LEU A 250 20.31 -29.34 8.58
C LEU A 250 20.74 -28.97 7.16
N THR A 251 21.98 -28.53 6.97
CA THR A 251 22.52 -28.23 5.64
C THR A 251 22.72 -29.50 4.82
N LYS A 252 23.03 -29.36 3.52
CA LYS A 252 23.39 -30.50 2.66
C LYS A 252 24.57 -31.30 3.23
N ASP A 253 25.49 -30.62 3.89
CA ASP A 253 26.68 -31.18 4.53
C ASP A 253 26.40 -31.75 5.93
N ARG A 254 25.12 -31.83 6.32
CA ARG A 254 24.66 -32.33 7.63
C ARG A 254 25.11 -31.50 8.83
N GLU A 255 25.42 -30.23 8.61
CA GLU A 255 25.69 -29.29 9.68
C GLU A 255 24.39 -28.71 10.22
N GLN A 256 24.29 -28.59 11.55
CA GLN A 256 23.18 -27.90 12.20
C GLN A 256 23.47 -26.41 12.23
N VAL A 257 22.67 -25.62 11.52
CA VAL A 257 22.86 -24.18 11.38
C VAL A 257 21.59 -23.46 11.82
N LEU A 258 21.76 -22.41 12.64
CA LEU A 258 20.67 -21.51 12.97
C LEU A 258 20.18 -20.80 11.70
N VAL A 259 18.87 -20.73 11.52
CA VAL A 259 18.26 -20.05 10.38
C VAL A 259 18.67 -18.58 10.32
N ALA A 260 18.84 -17.92 11.46
CA ALA A 260 19.38 -16.57 11.53
C ALA A 260 20.80 -16.45 10.92
N LYS A 261 21.63 -17.50 10.99
CA LYS A 261 23.00 -17.48 10.43
C LYS A 261 22.94 -17.64 8.92
N LEU A 262 22.06 -18.51 8.43
CA LEU A 262 21.76 -18.59 7.00
C LEU A 262 21.27 -17.25 6.46
N PHE A 263 20.38 -16.56 7.18
CA PHE A 263 19.91 -15.23 6.79
C PHE A 263 21.06 -14.21 6.72
N LEU A 264 21.94 -14.16 7.72
CA LEU A 264 23.12 -13.30 7.69
C LEU A 264 24.02 -13.59 6.47
N ASP A 265 24.32 -14.87 6.20
CA ASP A 265 25.30 -15.25 5.17
C ASP A 265 24.73 -15.13 3.76
N ARG A 266 23.51 -15.63 3.57
CA ARG A 266 22.90 -15.83 2.25
C ARG A 266 22.05 -14.67 1.77
N ILE A 267 21.61 -13.80 2.69
CA ILE A 267 20.78 -12.65 2.36
C ILE A 267 21.52 -11.36 2.68
N VAL A 268 21.85 -11.13 3.95
CA VAL A 268 22.39 -9.83 4.38
C VAL A 268 23.77 -9.57 3.78
N THR A 269 24.70 -10.52 3.94
CA THR A 269 26.08 -10.40 3.46
C THR A 269 26.17 -10.54 1.93
N ALA A 270 25.31 -11.38 1.34
CA ALA A 270 25.31 -11.62 -0.11
C ALA A 270 24.71 -10.45 -0.92
N PHE A 271 23.82 -9.65 -0.31
CA PHE A 271 23.13 -8.53 -0.95
C PHE A 271 23.32 -7.22 -0.16
N PRO A 272 24.56 -6.71 0.00
CA PRO A 272 24.83 -5.53 0.81
C PRO A 272 24.20 -4.23 0.24
N ASP A 273 23.87 -4.26 -1.05
CA ASP A 273 23.30 -3.13 -1.79
C ASP A 273 21.77 -3.00 -1.69
N LEU A 274 21.12 -3.88 -0.93
CA LEU A 274 19.66 -3.91 -0.77
C LEU A 274 19.28 -3.75 0.70
N PRO A 275 18.37 -2.81 1.03
CA PRO A 275 17.89 -2.65 2.38
C PRO A 275 17.04 -3.86 2.79
N VAL A 276 17.18 -4.27 4.06
CA VAL A 276 16.34 -5.29 4.67
C VAL A 276 16.02 -4.90 6.11
N THR A 277 14.74 -4.92 6.47
CA THR A 277 14.29 -4.59 7.83
C THR A 277 14.04 -5.87 8.61
N LEU A 278 14.81 -6.15 9.65
CA LEU A 278 14.63 -7.35 10.49
C LEU A 278 13.95 -6.97 11.80
N ALA A 279 12.74 -7.51 12.01
CA ALA A 279 12.09 -7.41 13.31
C ALA A 279 12.71 -8.36 14.34
N LEU A 280 12.66 -7.93 15.60
CA LEU A 280 12.92 -8.77 16.76
C LEU A 280 11.66 -8.87 17.62
N THR A 281 11.27 -10.09 17.96
CA THR A 281 10.43 -10.39 19.13
C THR A 281 11.36 -10.68 20.31
N PRO A 282 11.54 -9.79 21.30
CA PRO A 282 12.53 -10.01 22.37
C PRO A 282 12.30 -11.28 23.19
N GLY A 283 11.06 -11.76 23.30
CA GLY A 283 10.78 -13.04 23.95
C GLY A 283 11.43 -14.25 23.28
N ASP A 284 11.82 -14.15 22.00
CA ASP A 284 12.63 -15.18 21.35
C ASP A 284 14.01 -15.33 22.00
N LEU A 285 14.51 -14.28 22.65
CA LEU A 285 15.82 -14.21 23.29
C LEU A 285 15.75 -14.30 24.82
N ASP A 286 14.57 -14.60 25.38
CA ASP A 286 14.33 -14.60 26.83
C ASP A 286 14.10 -16.02 27.37
N PRO A 287 15.13 -16.67 27.93
CA PRO A 287 15.02 -18.01 28.50
C PRO A 287 14.00 -18.11 29.64
N ALA A 288 13.68 -17.01 30.33
CA ALA A 288 12.75 -17.03 31.46
C ALA A 288 11.31 -17.35 31.03
N ILE A 289 10.96 -17.08 29.77
CA ILE A 289 9.65 -17.38 29.19
C ILE A 289 9.69 -18.48 28.14
N GLY A 290 10.85 -19.13 27.94
CA GLY A 290 11.03 -20.23 27.00
C GLY A 290 11.64 -19.82 25.64
N GLY A 291 12.18 -18.62 25.54
CA GLY A 291 13.06 -18.21 24.46
C GLY A 291 14.45 -18.86 24.54
N ASN A 292 15.31 -18.51 23.59
CA ASN A 292 16.68 -18.98 23.50
C ASN A 292 17.62 -17.78 23.32
N GLU A 293 18.57 -17.61 24.22
CA GLU A 293 19.52 -16.50 24.18
C GLU A 293 20.65 -16.67 23.14
N THR A 294 20.88 -17.89 22.63
CA THR A 294 21.98 -18.19 21.69
C THR A 294 22.08 -17.25 20.47
N PRO A 295 20.98 -16.83 19.80
CA PRO A 295 21.07 -15.95 18.63
C PRO A 295 21.29 -14.47 18.99
N ARG A 296 21.42 -14.08 20.26
CA ARG A 296 21.54 -12.66 20.66
C ARG A 296 22.68 -11.93 19.96
N ASP A 297 23.87 -12.54 19.93
CA ASP A 297 25.04 -11.90 19.30
C ASP A 297 24.92 -11.86 17.78
N LEU A 298 24.27 -12.88 17.20
CA LEU A 298 23.97 -12.91 15.78
C LEU A 298 22.97 -11.82 15.37
N VAL A 299 21.97 -11.51 16.21
CA VAL A 299 21.07 -10.37 15.99
C VAL A 299 21.84 -9.05 16.00
N ARG A 300 22.79 -8.86 16.94
CA ARG A 300 23.66 -7.68 16.96
C ARG A 300 24.52 -7.58 15.69
N GLU A 301 25.07 -8.70 15.24
CA GLU A 301 25.87 -8.78 14.02
C GLU A 301 25.04 -8.42 12.79
N ILE A 302 23.85 -9.00 12.64
CA ILE A 302 22.92 -8.67 11.55
C ILE A 302 22.57 -7.18 11.57
N TRP A 303 22.17 -6.63 12.71
CA TRP A 303 21.79 -5.22 12.83
C TRP A 303 22.96 -4.24 12.69
N SER A 304 24.20 -4.69 12.86
CA SER A 304 25.40 -3.87 12.62
C SER A 304 25.62 -3.56 11.14
N GLN A 305 25.07 -4.36 10.23
CA GLN A 305 25.24 -4.20 8.79
C GLN A 305 24.55 -2.90 8.29
N PRO A 306 25.20 -2.06 7.46
CA PRO A 306 24.68 -0.73 7.07
C PRO A 306 23.28 -0.74 6.43
N GLN A 307 23.00 -1.74 5.61
CA GLN A 307 21.75 -1.95 4.88
C GLN A 307 20.62 -2.55 5.72
N VAL A 308 20.93 -3.07 6.91
CA VAL A 308 19.93 -3.68 7.78
C VAL A 308 19.27 -2.63 8.66
N GLU A 309 17.95 -2.56 8.64
CA GLU A 309 17.16 -1.72 9.54
C GLU A 309 16.64 -2.56 10.73
N PRO A 310 16.96 -2.18 11.98
CA PRO A 310 16.35 -2.79 13.16
C PRO A 310 14.87 -2.42 13.30
N SER A 311 14.02 -3.39 13.59
CA SER A 311 12.62 -3.18 13.97
C SER A 311 12.18 -4.09 15.10
N VAL A 312 10.98 -3.88 15.64
CA VAL A 312 10.41 -4.68 16.74
C VAL A 312 9.09 -5.33 16.32
N ALA A 313 8.82 -6.54 16.83
CA ALA A 313 7.59 -7.29 16.57
C ALA A 313 7.09 -7.96 17.86
N SER A 314 6.45 -7.17 18.73
CA SER A 314 5.90 -7.63 20.02
C SER A 314 6.93 -8.24 20.98
N TYR A 315 6.59 -8.47 22.24
CA TYR A 315 7.44 -9.22 23.18
C TYR A 315 7.18 -10.72 23.08
N THR A 316 5.91 -11.13 23.00
CA THR A 316 5.50 -12.54 23.10
C THR A 316 4.92 -13.14 21.83
N ARG A 317 4.97 -12.40 20.71
CA ARG A 317 4.42 -12.74 19.38
C ARG A 317 2.95 -13.19 19.42
N PRO A 318 1.99 -12.25 19.53
CA PRO A 318 0.59 -12.51 19.26
C PRO A 318 0.36 -13.09 17.86
N TYR A 319 -0.41 -14.18 17.79
CA TYR A 319 -0.90 -14.76 16.55
C TYR A 319 -2.31 -14.26 16.21
N THR A 320 -3.09 -13.90 17.22
CA THR A 320 -4.46 -13.39 17.07
C THR A 320 -4.67 -12.17 17.97
N TRP A 321 -4.50 -10.97 17.43
CA TRP A 321 -4.57 -9.74 18.22
C TRP A 321 -5.94 -9.50 18.85
N ARG A 322 -7.02 -9.80 18.12
CA ARG A 322 -8.41 -9.65 18.59
C ARG A 322 -8.77 -10.53 19.78
N PHE A 323 -7.99 -11.58 20.07
CA PHE A 323 -8.16 -12.35 21.30
C PHE A 323 -7.92 -11.48 22.55
N PHE A 324 -7.07 -10.46 22.45
CA PHE A 324 -6.60 -9.65 23.58
C PHE A 324 -7.39 -8.36 23.81
N ASP A 325 -8.31 -7.98 22.91
CA ASP A 325 -9.18 -6.80 23.08
C ASP A 325 -10.00 -6.85 24.38
N HIS A 326 -10.39 -8.08 24.79
CA HIS A 326 -11.08 -8.37 26.04
C HIS A 326 -10.37 -9.50 26.79
N TYR A 327 -9.07 -9.29 27.03
CA TYR A 327 -8.19 -10.32 27.58
C TYR A 327 -8.67 -10.86 28.95
N SER A 328 -8.65 -12.18 29.07
CA SER A 328 -8.85 -12.90 30.32
C SER A 328 -7.80 -13.99 30.46
N ARG A 329 -7.04 -13.96 31.55
CA ARG A 329 -6.02 -14.97 31.84
C ARG A 329 -6.61 -16.37 31.93
N ALA A 330 -7.81 -16.50 32.52
CA ALA A 330 -8.50 -17.79 32.64
C ALA A 330 -8.77 -18.40 31.25
N ARG A 331 -9.24 -17.58 30.29
CA ARG A 331 -9.50 -18.02 28.91
C ARG A 331 -8.23 -18.48 28.20
N GLU A 332 -7.11 -17.77 28.40
CA GLU A 332 -5.81 -18.17 27.86
C GLU A 332 -5.33 -19.50 28.48
N GLU A 333 -5.47 -19.66 29.79
CA GLU A 333 -5.09 -20.87 30.51
C GLU A 333 -5.95 -22.09 30.12
N GLU A 334 -7.23 -21.89 29.83
CA GLU A 334 -8.13 -22.91 29.28
C GLU A 334 -7.63 -23.45 27.93
N ILE A 335 -7.18 -22.58 27.03
CA ILE A 335 -6.61 -22.97 25.72
C ILE A 335 -5.33 -23.80 25.94
N VAL A 336 -4.46 -23.35 26.86
CA VAL A 336 -3.22 -24.08 27.21
C VAL A 336 -3.54 -25.44 27.83
N ALA A 337 -4.60 -25.55 28.63
CA ALA A 337 -5.04 -26.80 29.24
C ALA A 337 -5.68 -27.77 28.23
N GLY A 338 -6.49 -27.24 27.30
CA GLY A 338 -7.26 -27.99 26.30
C GLY A 338 -6.44 -28.51 25.12
N SER A 339 -5.32 -27.87 24.78
CA SER A 339 -4.43 -28.28 23.66
C SER A 339 -3.60 -29.56 23.94
N ARG A 340 -3.92 -30.30 25.00
CA ARG A 340 -3.27 -31.58 25.34
C ARG A 340 -3.97 -32.74 24.63
N PRO A 341 -3.26 -33.62 23.90
CA PRO A 341 -3.84 -34.89 23.51
C PRO A 341 -4.22 -35.71 24.76
N ALA A 342 -5.43 -36.29 24.74
CA ALA A 342 -5.87 -37.21 25.78
C ALA A 342 -5.03 -38.50 25.73
N GLY A 343 -4.05 -38.62 26.63
CA GLY A 343 -3.51 -39.91 27.09
C GLY A 343 -2.09 -40.29 26.65
N ARG A 344 -1.18 -40.35 27.63
CA ARG A 344 -0.36 -41.55 27.95
C ARG A 344 0.07 -41.43 29.42
N PHE A 345 -0.54 -42.22 30.29
CA PHE A 345 -0.14 -42.34 31.70
C PHE A 345 1.26 -42.95 31.76
N GLY A 346 2.22 -42.27 32.38
CA GLY A 346 3.61 -42.75 32.52
C GLY A 346 4.49 -41.72 33.22
N LEU A 347 5.64 -42.17 33.73
CA LEU A 347 6.60 -41.46 34.60
C LEU A 347 6.97 -40.00 34.19
N ARG A 348 6.67 -39.54 32.97
CA ARG A 348 6.84 -38.14 32.53
C ARG A 348 6.08 -37.10 33.36
N ARG A 349 4.91 -37.44 33.94
CA ARG A 349 4.19 -36.49 34.82
C ARG A 349 5.00 -36.10 36.06
N LEU A 350 5.83 -37.01 36.57
CA LEU A 350 6.67 -36.77 37.76
C LEU A 350 7.90 -35.90 37.41
N THR A 351 8.49 -36.07 36.22
CA THR A 351 9.58 -35.20 35.76
C THR A 351 9.09 -33.78 35.44
N ASP A 352 7.88 -33.63 34.88
CA ASP A 352 7.30 -32.32 34.56
C ASP A 352 6.90 -31.50 35.81
N LEU A 353 6.66 -32.18 36.95
CA LEU A 353 6.38 -31.54 38.24
C LEU A 353 7.65 -30.98 38.90
N VAL A 354 8.83 -31.54 38.57
CA VAL A 354 10.09 -31.32 39.30
C VAL A 354 11.12 -30.52 38.50
N SER A 355 11.08 -30.51 37.16
CA SER A 355 11.99 -29.67 36.36
C SER A 355 11.38 -28.31 36.01
N THR A 356 12.12 -27.23 36.29
CA THR A 356 11.74 -25.86 35.93
C THR A 356 11.59 -25.68 34.42
N SER A 357 12.40 -26.41 33.63
CA SER A 357 12.36 -26.40 32.15
C SER A 357 11.05 -26.98 31.59
N ALA A 358 10.55 -28.10 32.13
CA ALA A 358 9.28 -28.69 31.68
C ALA A 358 8.06 -27.82 32.02
N ARG A 359 8.15 -26.99 33.07
CA ARG A 359 7.10 -26.00 33.38
C ARG A 359 7.06 -24.89 32.36
N VAL A 360 8.21 -24.35 31.93
CA VAL A 360 8.29 -23.28 30.92
C VAL A 360 7.87 -23.79 29.55
N ASP A 361 8.32 -24.98 29.14
CA ASP A 361 7.98 -25.62 27.86
C ASP A 361 6.46 -25.79 27.64
N ARG A 362 5.67 -25.87 28.72
CA ARG A 362 4.20 -25.94 28.65
C ARG A 362 3.58 -24.63 28.12
N PHE A 363 4.24 -23.50 28.37
CA PHE A 363 3.75 -22.16 28.03
C PHE A 363 4.43 -21.59 26.78
N VAL A 364 5.17 -22.41 26.04
CA VAL A 364 5.63 -22.08 24.69
C VAL A 364 4.68 -22.73 23.69
N ALA A 365 4.11 -21.93 22.79
CA ALA A 365 3.19 -22.42 21.77
C ALA A 365 3.87 -23.44 20.86
N LYS A 366 3.19 -24.56 20.64
CA LYS A 366 3.63 -25.61 19.70
C LYS A 366 2.89 -25.53 18.35
N ALA A 367 1.90 -24.65 18.25
CA ALA A 367 1.09 -24.41 17.07
C ALA A 367 0.47 -23.00 17.12
N ARG A 368 0.03 -22.50 15.96
CA ARG A 368 -0.71 -21.22 15.84
C ARG A 368 -2.15 -21.26 16.36
N GLU A 369 -2.60 -22.39 16.92
CA GLU A 369 -3.90 -22.49 17.60
C GLU A 369 -3.89 -21.78 18.96
N TYR A 370 -2.71 -21.48 19.50
CA TYR A 370 -2.52 -20.61 20.65
C TYR A 370 -2.65 -19.14 20.24
N PRO A 371 -3.13 -18.25 21.13
CA PRO A 371 -3.31 -16.83 20.78
C PRO A 371 -1.99 -16.06 20.61
N ARG A 372 -0.87 -16.58 21.13
CA ARG A 372 0.48 -16.02 21.01
C ARG A 372 1.55 -17.07 21.29
N ASN A 373 2.82 -16.76 21.05
CA ASN A 373 3.92 -17.73 21.16
C ASN A 373 4.37 -18.02 22.60
N TYR A 374 4.47 -16.99 23.44
CA TYR A 374 4.92 -17.15 24.83
C TYR A 374 3.80 -16.77 25.79
N LEU A 375 3.31 -17.73 26.57
CA LEU A 375 2.11 -17.60 27.39
C LEU A 375 2.37 -17.68 28.91
N LEU A 376 3.64 -17.69 29.34
CA LEU A 376 3.98 -17.95 30.74
C LEU A 376 3.42 -16.87 31.66
N THR A 377 3.66 -15.60 31.33
CA THR A 377 3.13 -14.43 32.01
C THR A 377 1.79 -14.02 31.40
N PRO A 378 0.87 -13.36 32.11
CA PRO A 378 -0.32 -12.78 31.50
C PRO A 378 0.02 -11.79 30.38
N PHE A 379 -0.86 -11.65 29.37
CA PHE A 379 -0.72 -10.63 28.34
C PHE A 379 -0.75 -9.22 28.95
N ASP A 380 0.20 -8.37 28.54
CA ASP A 380 0.27 -6.96 28.90
C ASP A 380 0.66 -6.14 27.67
N LEU A 381 -0.20 -5.20 27.28
CA LEU A 381 0.04 -4.41 26.06
C LEU A 381 1.26 -3.48 26.20
N GLY A 382 1.58 -3.04 27.42
CA GLY A 382 2.81 -2.29 27.71
C GLY A 382 4.07 -3.13 27.49
N GLN A 383 4.02 -4.41 27.81
CA GLN A 383 5.07 -5.39 27.55
C GLN A 383 5.25 -5.58 26.04
N GLU A 384 4.15 -5.81 25.32
CA GLU A 384 4.15 -6.02 23.86
C GLU A 384 4.63 -4.80 23.06
N THR A 385 4.58 -3.60 23.64
CA THR A 385 4.96 -2.36 22.97
C THR A 385 6.25 -1.78 23.56
N ARG A 386 6.14 -1.03 24.67
CA ARG A 386 7.25 -0.28 25.27
C ARG A 386 8.38 -1.18 25.74
N VAL A 387 8.09 -2.26 26.46
CA VAL A 387 9.15 -3.17 26.97
C VAL A 387 9.84 -3.88 25.82
N ALA A 388 9.07 -4.36 24.83
CA ALA A 388 9.62 -4.94 23.61
C ALA A 388 10.57 -3.96 22.88
N TRP A 389 10.13 -2.72 22.70
CA TRP A 389 10.94 -1.68 22.05
C TRP A 389 12.22 -1.36 22.84
N THR A 390 12.15 -1.26 24.17
CA THR A 390 13.33 -1.03 25.02
C THR A 390 14.32 -2.19 24.91
N ALA A 391 13.85 -3.43 24.95
CA ALA A 391 14.70 -4.61 24.83
C ALA A 391 15.37 -4.70 23.44
N ALA A 392 14.63 -4.40 22.37
CA ALA A 392 15.17 -4.34 21.02
C ALA A 392 16.19 -3.18 20.86
N SER A 393 15.88 -2.00 21.40
CA SER A 393 16.77 -0.83 21.34
C SER A 393 18.11 -1.07 22.05
N ALA A 394 18.13 -1.87 23.12
CA ALA A 394 19.35 -2.24 23.82
C ALA A 394 20.29 -3.16 23.01
N LEU A 395 19.79 -3.78 21.94
CA LEU A 395 20.58 -4.61 21.02
C LEU A 395 20.98 -3.87 19.73
N ALA A 396 20.28 -2.79 19.40
CA ALA A 396 20.55 -2.02 18.20
C ALA A 396 21.88 -1.23 18.32
N PRO A 397 22.66 -1.10 17.23
CA PRO A 397 23.83 -0.21 17.22
C PRO A 397 23.47 1.25 17.52
N ALA A 398 24.46 2.02 17.97
CA ALA A 398 24.30 3.45 18.17
C ALA A 398 23.81 4.12 16.88
N GLY A 399 22.79 4.99 16.99
CA GLY A 399 22.17 5.66 15.84
C GLY A 399 21.19 4.82 15.02
N LYS A 400 20.99 3.53 15.33
CA LYS A 400 20.09 2.62 14.60
C LYS A 400 18.94 2.06 15.46
N ALA A 401 18.47 2.82 16.45
CA ALA A 401 17.34 2.39 17.28
C ALA A 401 16.10 2.06 16.42
N PRO A 402 15.31 1.02 16.77
CA PRO A 402 14.11 0.66 16.02
C PRO A 402 13.13 1.83 15.89
N ARG A 403 12.71 2.11 14.65
CA ARG A 403 11.70 3.12 14.29
C ARG A 403 10.41 2.54 13.69
N LEU A 404 10.38 1.22 13.52
CA LEU A 404 9.27 0.49 12.92
C LEU A 404 8.80 -0.63 13.86
N TYR A 405 7.48 -0.77 13.97
CA TYR A 405 6.80 -1.87 14.62
C TYR A 405 6.13 -2.76 13.56
N GLN A 406 6.49 -4.03 13.49
CA GLN A 406 5.89 -5.01 12.57
C GLN A 406 4.83 -5.82 13.34
N TRP A 407 3.57 -5.75 12.93
CA TRP A 407 2.49 -6.52 13.58
C TRP A 407 2.62 -8.01 13.25
N THR A 408 2.63 -8.84 14.28
CA THR A 408 2.72 -10.30 14.15
C THR A 408 1.34 -10.93 13.91
N GLY A 409 1.31 -12.16 13.40
CA GLY A 409 0.09 -12.98 13.40
C GLY A 409 -0.93 -12.52 12.35
N ASP A 410 -2.19 -12.39 12.77
CA ASP A 410 -3.27 -11.84 11.93
C ASP A 410 -3.10 -10.35 11.62
N ALA A 411 -2.18 -9.66 12.30
CA ALA A 411 -1.95 -8.22 12.17
C ALA A 411 -3.26 -7.42 12.30
N GLU A 412 -4.12 -7.78 13.25
CA GLU A 412 -5.35 -7.03 13.58
C GLU A 412 -5.26 -6.34 14.96
N PRO A 413 -4.28 -5.45 15.20
CA PRO A 413 -4.13 -4.74 16.46
C PRO A 413 -5.33 -3.85 16.78
N SER A 414 -5.51 -3.60 18.09
CA SER A 414 -6.48 -2.64 18.60
C SER A 414 -6.02 -1.19 18.37
N GLU A 415 -6.98 -0.27 18.46
CA GLU A 415 -6.70 1.17 18.38
C GLU A 415 -5.66 1.61 19.42
N GLU A 416 -5.78 1.10 20.66
CA GLU A 416 -4.86 1.40 21.74
C GLU A 416 -3.43 0.91 21.45
N ALA A 417 -3.31 -0.29 20.87
CA ALA A 417 -2.02 -0.86 20.49
C ALA A 417 -1.31 0.03 19.45
N ILE A 418 -2.03 0.47 18.41
CA ILE A 418 -1.49 1.40 17.41
C ILE A 418 -1.12 2.75 18.04
N ALA A 419 -1.96 3.28 18.93
CA ALA A 419 -1.67 4.53 19.60
C ALA A 419 -0.41 4.46 20.49
N LEU A 420 -0.15 3.31 21.13
CA LEU A 420 1.05 3.09 21.94
C LEU A 420 2.33 3.09 21.10
N THR A 421 2.34 2.45 19.92
CA THR A 421 3.52 2.45 19.04
C THR A 421 3.82 3.88 18.56
N ARG A 422 2.79 4.64 18.20
CA ARG A 422 2.92 6.06 17.81
C ARG A 422 3.43 6.96 18.93
N ARG A 423 3.03 6.71 20.20
CA ARG A 423 3.59 7.43 21.37
C ARG A 423 5.08 7.18 21.56
N LEU A 424 5.61 6.07 21.04
CA LEU A 424 7.04 5.76 20.99
C LEU A 424 7.72 6.28 19.73
N SER A 425 7.04 7.11 18.92
CA SER A 425 7.51 7.59 17.62
C SER A 425 7.83 6.47 16.63
N LEU A 426 7.14 5.33 16.74
CA LEU A 426 7.24 4.22 15.81
C LEU A 426 6.19 4.34 14.72
N HIS A 427 6.62 4.15 13.47
CA HIS A 427 5.71 3.74 12.40
C HIS A 427 5.32 2.27 12.62
N ASN A 428 4.21 1.83 12.03
CA ASN A 428 3.79 0.44 12.12
C ASN A 428 3.33 -0.10 10.76
N ILE A 429 3.57 -1.38 10.51
CA ILE A 429 3.26 -2.05 9.23
C ILE A 429 2.81 -3.51 9.47
N ASN A 430 2.15 -4.09 8.46
CA ASN A 430 1.73 -5.48 8.23
C ASN A 430 0.20 -5.62 8.08
N GLY A 431 -0.24 -6.77 7.59
CA GLY A 431 -1.62 -7.06 7.21
C GLY A 431 -1.93 -6.73 5.75
N GLY A 432 -3.18 -6.99 5.35
CA GLY A 432 -3.71 -6.70 4.00
C GLY A 432 -3.50 -7.82 2.99
N GLU A 433 -2.45 -8.64 3.11
CA GLU A 433 -2.20 -9.87 2.34
C GLU A 433 -2.44 -9.76 0.82
N GLY A 434 -1.98 -8.69 0.20
CA GLY A 434 -2.26 -8.38 -1.20
C GLY A 434 -1.69 -9.39 -2.19
N ARG A 435 -2.56 -9.93 -3.06
CA ARG A 435 -2.19 -10.84 -4.16
C ARG A 435 -2.92 -10.46 -5.43
N PHE A 436 -2.22 -10.49 -6.56
CA PHE A 436 -2.82 -10.33 -7.88
C PHE A 436 -2.15 -11.27 -8.87
N ASP A 437 -2.41 -12.56 -8.71
CA ASP A 437 -1.80 -13.66 -9.45
C ASP A 437 -2.87 -14.59 -10.03
N ALA A 438 -2.47 -15.72 -10.65
CA ALA A 438 -3.43 -16.66 -11.24
C ALA A 438 -4.43 -17.25 -10.23
N ALA A 439 -4.09 -17.32 -8.93
CA ALA A 439 -5.00 -17.78 -7.89
C ALA A 439 -5.91 -16.66 -7.38
N TYR A 440 -5.50 -15.40 -7.51
CA TYR A 440 -6.29 -14.21 -7.13
C TYR A 440 -6.29 -13.21 -8.29
N PRO A 441 -6.94 -13.52 -9.43
CA PRO A 441 -6.77 -12.80 -10.69
C PRO A 441 -7.63 -11.54 -10.76
N SER A 442 -7.56 -10.69 -9.74
CA SER A 442 -8.34 -9.46 -9.67
C SER A 442 -7.71 -8.43 -8.74
N VAL A 443 -7.86 -7.14 -9.11
CA VAL A 443 -7.48 -5.97 -8.31
C VAL A 443 -8.24 -5.91 -6.99
N ALA A 444 -9.42 -6.53 -6.89
CA ALA A 444 -10.20 -6.62 -5.65
C ALA A 444 -9.49 -7.43 -4.54
N ASN A 445 -8.40 -8.12 -4.85
CA ASN A 445 -7.56 -8.85 -3.89
C ASN A 445 -6.33 -8.03 -3.43
N LEU A 446 -6.26 -6.75 -3.79
CA LEU A 446 -5.22 -5.84 -3.34
C LEU A 446 -5.76 -4.91 -2.24
N PRO A 447 -5.16 -4.89 -1.04
CA PRO A 447 -5.61 -4.04 0.05
C PRO A 447 -5.31 -2.57 -0.26
N PRO A 448 -6.01 -1.60 0.37
CA PRO A 448 -5.65 -0.18 0.29
C PRO A 448 -4.31 0.12 0.98
N ILE A 449 -3.97 1.40 1.14
CA ILE A 449 -2.69 1.81 1.77
C ILE A 449 -2.66 1.43 3.27
N ALA A 450 -3.78 1.58 3.98
CA ALA A 450 -3.84 1.40 5.41
C ALA A 450 -5.22 0.93 5.88
N ARG A 451 -5.26 0.18 6.99
CA ARG A 451 -6.48 -0.22 7.71
C ARG A 451 -6.98 0.92 8.61
N PRO A 452 -8.25 1.34 8.53
CA PRO A 452 -8.84 2.24 9.52
C PRO A 452 -9.16 1.49 10.82
N VAL A 453 -8.72 2.02 11.96
CA VAL A 453 -8.94 1.43 13.30
C VAL A 453 -9.26 2.54 14.29
N GLY A 454 -10.55 2.84 14.49
CA GLY A 454 -10.97 4.01 15.25
C GLY A 454 -10.40 5.29 14.65
N GLU A 455 -9.71 6.09 15.47
CA GLU A 455 -8.99 7.31 15.04
C GLU A 455 -7.56 7.01 14.54
N GLN A 456 -7.12 5.75 14.64
CA GLN A 456 -5.80 5.31 14.18
C GLN A 456 -5.86 4.70 12.78
N ARG A 457 -4.67 4.56 12.18
CA ARG A 457 -4.46 3.84 10.93
C ARG A 457 -3.27 2.92 11.09
N GLN A 458 -3.40 1.71 10.57
CA GLN A 458 -2.32 0.74 10.47
C GLN A 458 -1.91 0.65 9.00
N VAL A 459 -0.64 0.87 8.70
CA VAL A 459 -0.14 0.74 7.32
C VAL A 459 -0.13 -0.73 6.93
N TYR A 460 -0.73 -1.07 5.80
CA TYR A 460 -0.66 -2.43 5.28
C TYR A 460 0.69 -2.72 4.64
N ALA A 461 1.11 -3.98 4.67
CA ALA A 461 2.19 -4.43 3.81
C ALA A 461 1.79 -4.25 2.34
N VAL A 462 2.77 -4.00 1.48
CA VAL A 462 2.51 -3.80 0.05
C VAL A 462 2.17 -5.12 -0.66
N SER A 463 2.78 -6.20 -0.21
CA SER A 463 2.59 -7.57 -0.70
C SER A 463 2.23 -8.50 0.45
N ALA A 464 1.55 -9.61 0.13
CA ALA A 464 1.37 -10.71 1.08
C ALA A 464 2.71 -11.25 1.61
N ASP A 465 2.66 -11.80 2.82
CA ASP A 465 3.78 -12.57 3.37
C ASP A 465 3.89 -13.95 2.69
N ASP A 466 4.79 -14.80 3.18
CA ASP A 466 4.97 -16.16 2.67
C ASP A 466 3.99 -17.20 3.27
N LEU A 467 2.96 -16.87 4.07
CA LEU A 467 1.96 -17.85 4.53
C LEU A 467 0.56 -17.21 4.59
N PRO A 468 -0.42 -17.72 3.81
CA PRO A 468 -1.79 -17.31 4.01
C PRO A 468 -2.23 -17.67 5.44
N VAL A 469 -3.00 -16.78 6.06
CA VAL A 469 -3.55 -16.88 7.43
C VAL A 469 -4.36 -18.19 7.66
N ARG A 470 -4.69 -18.96 6.61
CA ARG A 470 -5.40 -20.24 6.72
C ARG A 470 -4.55 -21.45 6.28
N LYS A 471 -4.31 -22.32 7.28
CA LYS A 471 -3.86 -23.73 7.26
C LYS A 471 -3.39 -24.30 5.91
N ALA A 472 -2.09 -24.19 5.63
CA ALA A 472 -1.25 -25.28 5.10
C ALA A 472 0.22 -24.84 5.16
N TRP A 473 1.17 -25.79 5.24
CA TRP A 473 2.63 -25.55 5.15
C TRP A 473 3.22 -25.94 3.77
N ARG A 474 2.36 -26.08 2.76
CA ARG A 474 2.71 -26.08 1.32
C ARG A 474 2.42 -24.76 0.53
N PRO A 475 1.83 -23.68 1.10
CA PRO A 475 1.61 -22.41 0.40
C PRO A 475 2.85 -21.52 0.21
N ALA A 476 3.89 -21.60 1.05
CA ALA A 476 4.87 -20.51 1.13
C ALA A 476 5.68 -20.28 -0.13
N VAL A 477 6.29 -21.34 -0.67
CA VAL A 477 7.00 -21.27 -1.96
C VAL A 477 6.04 -20.86 -3.09
N SER A 478 4.78 -21.29 -3.03
CA SER A 478 3.79 -20.90 -4.03
C SER A 478 3.38 -19.42 -3.93
N ALA A 479 3.27 -18.88 -2.71
CA ALA A 479 2.98 -17.47 -2.46
C ALA A 479 4.14 -16.61 -2.95
N LEU A 480 5.39 -16.97 -2.59
CA LEU A 480 6.59 -16.31 -3.10
C LEU A 480 6.67 -16.35 -4.63
N ARG A 481 6.36 -17.49 -5.27
CA ARG A 481 6.31 -17.56 -6.75
C ARG A 481 5.18 -16.71 -7.34
N GLY A 482 4.04 -16.61 -6.67
CA GLY A 482 2.91 -15.75 -7.05
C GLY A 482 3.24 -14.25 -7.01
N LEU A 483 4.23 -13.84 -6.20
CA LEU A 483 4.68 -12.46 -6.13
C LEU A 483 5.14 -11.93 -7.50
N ARG A 484 5.81 -12.73 -8.33
CA ARG A 484 6.26 -12.29 -9.66
C ARG A 484 5.09 -11.85 -10.55
N ALA A 485 3.99 -12.61 -10.55
CA ALA A 485 2.77 -12.26 -11.27
C ALA A 485 2.10 -11.02 -10.65
N THR A 486 2.05 -10.94 -9.32
CA THR A 486 1.51 -9.78 -8.61
C THR A 486 2.28 -8.51 -8.95
N LEU A 487 3.61 -8.54 -8.97
CA LEU A 487 4.46 -7.40 -9.31
C LEU A 487 4.22 -6.93 -10.76
N ALA A 488 4.07 -7.86 -11.70
CA ALA A 488 3.77 -7.53 -13.09
C ALA A 488 2.37 -6.88 -13.23
N ASN A 489 1.34 -7.49 -12.65
CA ASN A 489 -0.04 -7.01 -12.71
C ASN A 489 -0.26 -5.69 -11.93
N THR A 490 0.64 -5.37 -11.01
CA THR A 490 0.64 -4.08 -10.28
C THR A 490 1.65 -3.07 -10.83
N GLU A 491 2.35 -3.38 -11.92
CA GLU A 491 3.20 -2.44 -12.65
C GLU A 491 2.50 -1.88 -13.89
N THR A 492 1.86 -2.75 -14.66
CA THR A 492 1.29 -2.46 -15.98
C THR A 492 -0.14 -3.01 -16.07
N PRO A 493 -1.11 -2.24 -16.60
CA PRO A 493 -0.96 -0.90 -17.20
C PRO A 493 -0.83 0.24 -16.18
N ARG A 494 -1.05 -0.03 -14.89
CA ARG A 494 -1.02 0.96 -13.82
C ARG A 494 -0.09 0.49 -12.72
N ARG A 495 0.78 1.39 -12.24
CA ARG A 495 1.57 1.13 -11.03
C ARG A 495 0.68 1.28 -9.80
N LEU A 496 0.26 0.17 -9.21
CA LEU A 496 -0.69 0.13 -8.08
C LEU A 496 0.00 -0.07 -6.73
N LYS A 497 1.19 -0.68 -6.72
CA LYS A 497 1.91 -1.10 -5.52
C LYS A 497 3.42 -0.92 -5.71
N GLY A 498 4.16 -0.71 -4.62
CA GLY A 498 5.62 -0.87 -4.63
C GLY A 498 6.03 -2.34 -4.85
N PHE A 499 7.32 -2.63 -4.87
CA PHE A 499 7.85 -3.98 -4.74
C PHE A 499 8.24 -4.19 -3.29
N ASN A 500 7.43 -4.95 -2.56
CA ASN A 500 7.79 -5.43 -1.23
C ASN A 500 8.06 -6.94 -1.22
N LEU A 501 9.25 -7.32 -0.76
CA LEU A 501 9.61 -8.69 -0.45
C LEU A 501 9.45 -8.92 1.06
N HIS A 502 8.32 -9.51 1.45
CA HIS A 502 7.93 -9.77 2.84
C HIS A 502 7.93 -11.28 3.13
N TYR A 503 8.67 -11.71 4.15
CA TYR A 503 8.79 -13.13 4.53
C TYR A 503 9.24 -13.29 5.99
N ARG A 504 9.16 -14.50 6.53
CA ARG A 504 9.70 -14.83 7.87
C ARG A 504 11.12 -15.39 7.80
N LEU A 505 11.85 -15.30 8.92
CA LEU A 505 13.11 -16.05 9.06
C LEU A 505 12.88 -17.55 8.85
N ALA A 506 11.81 -18.15 9.37
CA ALA A 506 11.50 -19.58 9.22
C ALA A 506 11.52 -20.04 7.75
N THR A 507 11.14 -19.16 6.83
CA THR A 507 11.11 -19.38 5.37
C THR A 507 12.50 -19.55 4.79
N VAL A 508 13.50 -18.83 5.32
CA VAL A 508 14.92 -18.94 4.94
C VAL A 508 15.45 -20.34 5.23
N GLY A 509 14.90 -21.04 6.24
CA GLY A 509 15.26 -22.41 6.54
C GLY A 509 14.82 -23.45 5.49
N ASN A 510 13.93 -23.08 4.56
CA ASN A 510 13.52 -23.93 3.45
C ASN A 510 14.36 -23.62 2.21
N ALA A 511 15.13 -24.61 1.73
CA ALA A 511 16.08 -24.41 0.62
C ALA A 511 15.41 -23.92 -0.69
N ASP A 512 14.19 -24.38 -1.00
CA ASP A 512 13.47 -23.95 -2.20
C ASP A 512 12.98 -22.51 -2.06
N ALA A 513 12.47 -22.14 -0.88
CA ALA A 513 12.02 -20.78 -0.61
C ALA A 513 13.21 -19.80 -0.59
N LEU A 514 14.33 -20.19 0.02
CA LEU A 514 15.57 -19.42 0.02
C LEU A 514 16.05 -19.15 -1.42
N GLY A 515 16.05 -20.16 -2.29
CA GLY A 515 16.41 -19.98 -3.70
C GLY A 515 15.51 -18.94 -4.41
N VAL A 516 14.21 -18.96 -4.15
CA VAL A 516 13.26 -17.96 -4.70
C VAL A 516 13.51 -16.56 -4.14
N ILE A 517 13.83 -16.43 -2.84
CA ILE A 517 14.19 -15.14 -2.23
C ILE A 517 15.46 -14.59 -2.88
N GLU A 518 16.50 -15.42 -3.03
CA GLU A 518 17.77 -15.04 -3.68
C GLU A 518 17.56 -14.65 -5.16
N ASP A 519 16.66 -15.31 -5.88
CA ASP A 519 16.27 -14.94 -7.24
C ASP A 519 15.68 -13.52 -7.30
N PHE A 520 14.75 -13.19 -6.39
CA PHE A 520 14.17 -11.84 -6.32
C PHE A 520 15.23 -10.79 -5.97
N LEU A 521 16.13 -11.07 -5.03
CA LEU A 521 17.19 -10.12 -4.66
C LEU A 521 18.15 -9.85 -5.83
N ARG A 522 18.53 -10.89 -6.59
CA ARG A 522 19.32 -10.74 -7.82
C ARG A 522 18.58 -9.91 -8.88
N GLU A 523 17.29 -10.14 -9.05
CA GLU A 523 16.45 -9.36 -9.97
C GLU A 523 16.40 -7.88 -9.58
N VAL A 524 16.25 -7.58 -8.28
CA VAL A 524 16.20 -6.19 -7.77
C VAL A 524 17.53 -5.45 -7.94
N GLN A 525 18.67 -6.13 -7.77
CA GLN A 525 19.99 -5.53 -8.01
C GLN A 525 20.15 -5.06 -9.47
N GLY A 526 19.60 -5.80 -10.44
CA GLY A 526 19.68 -5.49 -11.87
C GLY A 526 18.55 -4.63 -12.42
N SER A 527 17.54 -4.27 -11.62
CA SER A 527 16.33 -3.59 -12.09
C SER A 527 16.35 -2.08 -11.85
N ALA A 528 15.59 -1.34 -12.66
CA ALA A 528 15.32 0.09 -12.49
C ALA A 528 14.33 0.37 -11.33
N LEU A 529 14.72 -0.04 -10.12
CA LEU A 529 13.99 0.17 -8.86
C LEU A 529 14.77 1.15 -7.98
N ILE A 530 14.06 1.77 -7.03
CA ILE A 530 14.64 2.59 -5.95
C ILE A 530 14.49 1.85 -4.61
N PRO A 531 15.57 1.25 -4.08
CA PRO A 531 15.53 0.63 -2.76
C PRO A 531 15.42 1.67 -1.65
N ILE A 532 14.50 1.47 -0.71
CA ILE A 532 14.34 2.29 0.51
C ILE A 532 14.17 1.40 1.74
N ARG A 533 14.28 1.98 2.94
CA ARG A 533 13.98 1.23 4.17
C ARG A 533 12.47 1.03 4.32
N THR A 534 12.07 0.00 5.05
CA THR A 534 10.63 -0.26 5.28
C THR A 534 9.98 0.87 6.07
N VAL A 535 10.71 1.50 7.00
CA VAL A 535 10.19 2.68 7.72
C VAL A 535 9.90 3.86 6.78
N ASP A 536 10.67 4.05 5.71
CA ASP A 536 10.49 5.15 4.76
C ASP A 536 9.19 4.95 3.97
N TYR A 537 8.87 3.70 3.60
CA TYR A 537 7.55 3.36 3.03
C TYR A 537 6.41 3.57 4.03
N ALA A 538 6.58 3.15 5.29
CA ALA A 538 5.55 3.35 6.30
C ALA A 538 5.27 4.85 6.55
N ALA A 539 6.30 5.69 6.52
CA ALA A 539 6.16 7.14 6.59
C ALA A 539 5.43 7.73 5.37
N LEU A 540 5.75 7.28 4.15
CA LEU A 540 5.00 7.64 2.93
C LEU A 540 3.50 7.35 3.07
N ALA A 541 3.16 6.16 3.58
CA ALA A 541 1.79 5.73 3.78
C ALA A 541 1.05 6.54 4.86
N ASP A 542 1.72 6.85 5.98
CA ASP A 542 1.17 7.70 7.05
C ASP A 542 0.95 9.16 6.60
N ASP A 543 1.79 9.67 5.69
CA ASP A 543 1.75 11.05 5.20
C ASP A 543 0.81 11.25 4.00
N PHE A 544 0.58 10.23 3.17
CA PHE A 544 -0.37 10.25 2.04
C PHE A 544 -1.70 10.98 2.32
N PRO A 545 -2.40 10.72 3.44
CA PRO A 545 -3.65 11.39 3.72
C PRO A 545 -3.53 12.84 4.16
N ARG A 546 -2.34 13.29 4.57
CA ARG A 546 -2.08 14.65 5.06
C ARG A 546 -1.77 15.64 3.93
N VAL A 547 -1.25 15.14 2.80
CA VAL A 547 -0.86 15.99 1.67
C VAL A 547 -2.00 16.91 1.24
N ALA A 548 -1.80 18.21 1.37
CA ALA A 548 -2.76 19.23 0.97
C ALA A 548 -2.42 19.75 -0.42
N ILE A 549 -3.43 19.89 -1.28
CA ILE A 549 -3.26 20.41 -2.64
C ILE A 549 -4.22 21.58 -2.83
N ALA A 550 -3.68 22.72 -3.25
CA ALA A 550 -4.43 23.90 -3.64
C ALA A 550 -4.25 24.16 -5.14
N GLU A 551 -5.35 24.32 -5.86
CA GLU A 551 -5.31 24.79 -7.24
C GLU A 551 -5.05 26.30 -7.23
N THR A 552 -4.03 26.74 -7.97
CA THR A 552 -3.60 28.15 -8.05
C THR A 552 -3.85 28.75 -9.44
N GLY A 553 -4.25 27.93 -10.42
CA GLY A 553 -4.66 28.34 -11.75
C GLY A 553 -4.91 27.13 -12.67
N PRO A 554 -5.34 27.36 -13.92
CA PRO A 554 -5.49 26.29 -14.91
C PRO A 554 -4.12 25.63 -15.12
N LEU A 555 -3.97 24.37 -14.73
CA LEU A 555 -2.70 23.63 -14.75
C LEU A 555 -1.62 24.07 -13.75
N SER A 556 -2.00 24.75 -12.65
CA SER A 556 -1.06 25.18 -11.60
C SER A 556 -1.56 24.77 -10.21
N TRP A 557 -0.69 24.16 -9.42
CA TRP A 557 -1.00 23.69 -8.07
C TRP A 557 0.10 24.04 -7.07
N GLU A 558 -0.31 24.29 -5.83
CA GLU A 558 0.57 24.33 -4.68
C GLU A 558 0.31 23.10 -3.81
N VAL A 559 1.38 22.42 -3.40
CA VAL A 559 1.32 21.17 -2.64
C VAL A 559 2.03 21.37 -1.32
N ARG A 560 1.31 21.10 -0.23
CA ARG A 560 1.74 21.32 1.15
C ARG A 560 1.59 20.06 2.00
N ASP A 561 2.14 20.10 3.20
CA ASP A 561 2.00 19.07 4.25
C ASP A 561 2.41 17.69 3.72
N ARG A 562 3.47 17.69 2.89
CA ARG A 562 3.85 16.52 2.09
C ARG A 562 4.53 15.43 2.91
N GLY A 563 5.20 15.82 3.99
CA GLY A 563 6.01 14.91 4.80
C GLY A 563 6.96 14.12 3.92
N SER A 564 6.82 12.80 3.93
CA SER A 564 7.65 11.86 3.18
C SER A 564 7.22 11.69 1.72
N VAL A 565 6.05 12.21 1.30
CA VAL A 565 5.52 12.06 -0.06
C VAL A 565 6.20 13.02 -1.04
N GLN A 566 7.14 12.47 -1.82
CA GLN A 566 8.00 13.23 -2.74
C GLN A 566 7.70 12.96 -4.24
N THR A 567 6.53 12.40 -4.56
CA THR A 567 6.10 12.18 -5.94
C THR A 567 4.66 12.64 -6.13
N LEU A 568 4.42 13.39 -7.22
CA LEU A 568 3.08 13.69 -7.72
C LEU A 568 2.89 13.04 -9.09
N ARG A 569 1.73 12.42 -9.29
CA ARG A 569 1.34 11.76 -10.53
C ARG A 569 0.15 12.47 -11.16
N PHE A 570 0.14 12.56 -12.49
CA PHE A 570 -1.00 12.99 -13.28
C PHE A 570 -1.39 11.85 -14.22
N ASP A 571 -2.63 11.40 -14.13
CA ASP A 571 -3.18 10.35 -14.97
C ASP A 571 -3.65 10.91 -16.32
N ALA A 572 -3.70 10.07 -17.36
CA ALA A 572 -4.12 10.46 -18.71
C ALA A 572 -3.37 11.71 -19.22
N ALA A 573 -2.06 11.74 -18.99
CA ALA A 573 -1.23 12.92 -19.14
C ALA A 573 -0.47 12.98 -20.49
N ASP A 574 -0.94 12.27 -21.51
CA ASP A 574 -0.25 12.18 -22.81
C ASP A 574 -0.10 13.54 -23.50
N ALA A 575 -1.04 14.46 -23.27
CA ALA A 575 -1.07 15.78 -23.90
C ALA A 575 -0.44 16.91 -23.05
N ILE A 576 -0.10 16.65 -21.79
CA ILE A 576 0.42 17.66 -20.85
C ILE A 576 1.82 17.31 -20.40
N ASP A 577 2.63 18.31 -20.11
CA ASP A 577 3.98 18.16 -19.59
C ASP A 577 4.28 19.18 -18.49
N VAL A 578 5.34 18.96 -17.72
CA VAL A 578 5.76 19.91 -16.69
C VAL A 578 6.51 21.08 -17.30
N ASP A 579 6.23 22.28 -16.78
CA ASP A 579 7.08 23.45 -16.97
C ASP A 579 8.03 23.56 -15.79
N LEU A 580 9.26 23.04 -15.94
CA LEU A 580 10.27 23.07 -14.87
C LEU A 580 10.76 24.50 -14.58
N GLY A 581 10.67 25.42 -15.54
CA GLY A 581 11.07 26.82 -15.36
C GLY A 581 10.07 27.63 -14.53
N ALA A 582 8.77 27.31 -14.65
CA ALA A 582 7.70 27.93 -13.88
C ALA A 582 7.40 27.20 -12.55
N SER A 583 7.88 25.96 -12.38
CA SER A 583 7.69 25.16 -11.16
C SER A 583 8.77 25.45 -10.10
N GLN A 584 8.44 25.23 -8.83
CA GLN A 584 9.37 25.33 -7.70
C GLN A 584 9.31 24.04 -6.87
N GLY A 585 10.48 23.46 -6.57
CA GLY A 585 10.56 22.18 -5.85
C GLY A 585 10.28 20.95 -6.71
N VAL A 586 10.19 21.08 -8.04
CA VAL A 586 10.15 19.94 -8.97
C VAL A 586 11.56 19.62 -9.46
N VAL A 587 12.04 18.43 -9.12
CA VAL A 587 13.38 17.92 -9.47
C VAL A 587 13.42 17.47 -10.93
N GLY A 588 12.33 16.83 -11.38
CA GLY A 588 12.22 16.34 -12.75
C GLY A 588 10.97 15.48 -12.93
N ARG A 589 10.96 14.68 -14.00
CA ARG A 589 9.79 13.93 -14.43
C ARG A 589 10.12 12.61 -15.13
N THR A 590 9.19 11.68 -15.09
CA THR A 590 9.18 10.48 -15.94
C THR A 590 7.75 10.15 -16.39
N ARG A 591 7.62 9.28 -17.38
CA ARG A 591 6.33 8.80 -17.86
C ARG A 591 6.25 7.29 -17.73
N HIS A 592 5.10 6.79 -17.26
CA HIS A 592 4.82 5.36 -17.13
C HIS A 592 3.30 5.12 -17.24
N GLY A 593 2.88 4.16 -18.05
CA GLY A 593 1.46 3.78 -18.18
C GLY A 593 0.50 4.92 -18.52
N GLY A 594 0.88 5.84 -19.41
CA GLY A 594 0.08 7.04 -19.76
C GLY A 594 -0.01 8.11 -18.67
N SER A 595 0.79 7.96 -17.61
CA SER A 595 0.85 8.89 -16.48
C SER A 595 2.17 9.64 -16.45
N LEU A 596 2.13 10.89 -16.02
CA LEU A 596 3.28 11.76 -15.77
C LEU A 596 3.60 11.76 -14.28
N TYR A 597 4.81 11.34 -13.91
CA TYR A 597 5.30 11.35 -12.53
C TYR A 597 6.30 12.48 -12.37
N LEU A 598 6.08 13.34 -11.39
CA LEU A 598 6.96 14.44 -11.02
C LEU A 598 7.67 14.09 -9.71
N ALA A 599 9.00 14.09 -9.74
CA ALA A 599 9.81 13.97 -8.53
C ALA A 599 9.93 15.35 -7.86
N LEU A 600 9.65 15.42 -6.57
CA LEU A 600 9.69 16.64 -5.78
C LEU A 600 10.94 16.68 -4.89
N ASP A 601 11.42 17.88 -4.61
CA ASP A 601 12.54 18.12 -3.72
C ASP A 601 12.04 18.15 -2.27
N PRO A 602 12.49 17.26 -1.38
CA PRO A 602 12.09 17.28 0.03
C PRO A 602 12.57 18.54 0.77
N SER A 603 13.56 19.28 0.25
CA SER A 603 14.02 20.53 0.89
C SER A 603 13.18 21.76 0.53
N VAL A 604 12.14 21.61 -0.30
CA VAL A 604 11.30 22.72 -0.76
C VAL A 604 9.85 22.49 -0.33
N GLU A 605 9.35 23.33 0.56
CA GLU A 605 7.99 23.27 1.10
C GLU A 605 7.44 24.70 1.27
N PRO A 606 6.29 25.07 0.65
CA PRO A 606 5.47 24.24 -0.23
C PRO A 606 6.10 24.05 -1.63
N ALA A 607 5.70 23.00 -2.34
CA ALA A 607 6.07 22.81 -3.75
C ALA A 607 5.04 23.47 -4.67
N ARG A 608 5.51 24.13 -5.74
CA ARG A 608 4.65 24.71 -6.78
C ARG A 608 4.84 23.94 -8.08
N VAL A 609 3.75 23.36 -8.60
CA VAL A 609 3.75 22.58 -9.83
C VAL A 609 2.98 23.32 -10.90
N VAL A 610 3.61 23.54 -12.05
CA VAL A 610 2.99 24.11 -13.24
C VAL A 610 3.13 23.14 -14.39
N LEU A 611 2.02 22.81 -15.03
CA LEU A 611 2.00 22.06 -16.28
C LEU A 611 1.68 22.97 -17.46
N ARG A 612 1.97 22.48 -18.66
CA ARG A 612 1.70 23.12 -19.95
C ARG A 612 1.33 22.06 -20.98
N ASP A 613 0.73 22.48 -22.08
CA ASP A 613 0.51 21.59 -23.22
C ASP A 613 1.87 21.13 -23.79
N GLY A 614 1.96 19.86 -24.23
CA GLY A 614 3.21 19.18 -24.58
C GLY A 614 4.01 19.76 -25.76
N THR A 615 3.63 20.91 -26.32
CA THR A 615 4.20 21.50 -27.54
C THR A 615 4.90 22.85 -27.33
N SER A 616 5.51 23.14 -26.16
CA SER A 616 6.28 24.39 -26.03
C SER A 616 7.46 24.39 -25.05
N ALA A 617 8.43 25.25 -25.39
CA ALA A 617 9.64 25.72 -24.71
C ALA A 617 10.63 24.68 -24.14
N PRO A 618 11.95 24.87 -24.29
CA PRO A 618 12.94 24.00 -23.65
C PRO A 618 12.78 24.04 -22.13
N ASN A 619 12.81 22.88 -21.49
CA ASN A 619 12.89 22.80 -20.03
C ASN A 619 14.35 23.00 -19.58
N PRO A 620 14.58 23.55 -18.37
CA PRO A 620 15.88 23.38 -17.70
C PRO A 620 16.13 21.90 -17.39
N VAL A 621 17.39 21.54 -17.17
CA VAL A 621 17.83 20.17 -16.84
C VAL A 621 16.93 19.53 -15.77
N GLY A 622 16.34 18.37 -16.06
CA GLY A 622 15.42 17.67 -15.16
C GLY A 622 15.87 16.24 -14.89
N LEU A 623 15.65 15.76 -13.67
CA LEU A 623 15.85 14.35 -13.37
C LEU A 623 14.82 13.51 -14.14
N SER A 624 15.26 12.53 -14.93
CA SER A 624 14.38 11.51 -15.50
C SER A 624 14.09 10.43 -14.48
N GLU A 625 15.15 9.81 -13.95
CA GLU A 625 15.05 8.82 -12.90
C GLU A 625 16.34 8.69 -12.11
N SER A 626 16.26 8.16 -10.89
CA SER A 626 17.40 7.87 -10.04
C SER A 626 17.15 6.66 -9.14
N ARG A 627 18.18 5.84 -8.94
CA ARG A 627 18.17 4.79 -7.91
C ARG A 627 18.22 5.36 -6.50
N TRP A 628 18.77 6.56 -6.34
CA TRP A 628 18.89 7.24 -5.04
C TRP A 628 17.85 8.37 -4.94
N GLN A 629 17.44 8.67 -3.70
CA GLN A 629 16.64 9.86 -3.43
C GLN A 629 17.52 11.09 -3.59
N ILE A 630 16.99 12.14 -4.21
CA ILE A 630 17.70 13.40 -4.47
C ILE A 630 17.03 14.52 -3.67
N SER A 631 17.83 15.47 -3.16
CA SER A 631 17.37 16.68 -2.48
C SER A 631 18.29 17.87 -2.74
N GLY A 632 17.78 19.08 -2.49
CA GLY A 632 18.55 20.32 -2.59
C GLY A 632 19.09 20.59 -3.99
N LEU A 633 18.30 20.33 -5.04
CA LEU A 633 18.73 20.54 -6.42
C LEU A 633 18.91 22.03 -6.71
N THR A 634 20.12 22.40 -7.14
CA THR A 634 20.47 23.73 -7.60
C THR A 634 20.97 23.69 -9.03
N ARG A 635 20.52 24.65 -9.84
CA ARG A 635 20.86 24.77 -11.27
C ARG A 635 21.56 26.10 -11.51
N SER A 636 22.56 26.10 -12.37
CA SER A 636 23.33 27.26 -12.79
C SER A 636 23.66 27.17 -14.28
N GLU A 637 24.15 28.24 -14.90
CA GLU A 637 24.54 28.24 -16.31
C GLU A 637 25.65 27.21 -16.62
N GLY A 638 26.52 26.91 -15.64
CA GLY A 638 27.65 25.99 -15.81
C GLY A 638 27.37 24.53 -15.44
N GLY A 639 26.18 24.21 -14.93
CA GLY A 639 25.87 22.87 -14.42
C GLY A 639 24.85 22.85 -13.28
N TRP A 640 24.74 21.73 -12.58
CA TRP A 640 23.81 21.53 -11.46
C TRP A 640 24.45 20.74 -10.32
N SER A 641 23.92 20.93 -9.10
CA SER A 641 24.38 20.20 -7.92
C SER A 641 23.22 19.81 -7.01
N PHE A 642 23.37 18.70 -6.29
CA PHE A 642 22.32 18.12 -5.46
C PHE A 642 22.92 17.20 -4.38
N ALA A 643 22.15 16.91 -3.33
CA ALA A 643 22.44 15.83 -2.40
C ALA A 643 21.69 14.57 -2.83
N ALA A 644 22.29 13.40 -2.62
CA ALA A 644 21.64 12.12 -2.88
C ALA A 644 22.01 11.06 -1.84
N SER A 645 21.07 10.16 -1.56
CA SER A 645 21.28 9.00 -0.68
C SER A 645 20.46 7.79 -1.13
N GLY A 646 20.99 6.58 -0.94
CA GLY A 646 20.33 5.33 -1.27
C GLY A 646 21.24 4.11 -1.15
N PHE A 647 20.75 2.96 -1.63
CA PHE A 647 21.43 1.66 -1.52
C PHE A 647 21.97 1.16 -2.86
N GLY A 648 23.16 0.55 -2.81
CA GLY A 648 23.90 0.11 -3.98
C GLY A 648 24.41 1.26 -4.85
N PRO A 649 24.92 0.96 -6.07
CA PRO A 649 25.46 1.98 -6.97
C PRO A 649 24.45 3.08 -7.33
N GLY A 650 24.84 4.35 -7.21
CA GLY A 650 23.97 5.50 -7.49
C GLY A 650 23.82 5.74 -8.99
N ASP A 651 22.77 5.20 -9.61
CA ASP A 651 22.44 5.42 -11.03
C ASP A 651 21.50 6.62 -11.19
N PHE A 652 21.92 7.60 -12.00
CA PHE A 652 21.22 8.87 -12.22
C PHE A 652 21.01 9.10 -13.72
N ARG A 653 19.79 9.48 -14.11
CA ARG A 653 19.42 9.81 -15.48
C ARG A 653 18.78 11.18 -15.53
N TRP A 654 19.31 12.04 -16.39
CA TRP A 654 18.89 13.42 -16.60
C TRP A 654 18.40 13.61 -18.03
N ALA A 655 17.41 14.48 -18.18
CA ALA A 655 16.87 14.94 -19.45
C ALA A 655 17.03 16.46 -19.57
N ASP A 656 16.79 16.97 -20.79
CA ASP A 656 16.89 18.38 -21.11
C ASP A 656 18.31 18.96 -20.87
N VAL A 657 19.33 18.10 -21.02
CA VAL A 657 20.75 18.46 -20.87
C VAL A 657 21.32 18.92 -22.21
N PRO A 658 21.98 20.08 -22.32
CA PRO A 658 22.67 20.47 -23.55
C PRO A 658 23.70 19.40 -23.99
N PRO A 659 23.76 19.02 -25.28
CA PRO A 659 24.74 18.05 -25.75
C PRO A 659 26.18 18.50 -25.42
N GLY A 660 27.00 17.58 -24.93
CA GLY A 660 28.36 17.89 -24.50
C GLY A 660 28.89 16.97 -23.41
N ARG A 661 30.14 17.23 -22.99
CA ARG A 661 30.82 16.47 -21.93
C ARG A 661 30.76 17.21 -20.60
N TYR A 662 30.42 16.45 -19.56
CA TYR A 662 30.26 16.96 -18.21
C TYR A 662 31.20 16.24 -17.25
N ALA A 663 31.83 16.99 -16.35
CA ALA A 663 32.54 16.45 -15.20
C ALA A 663 31.54 16.22 -14.06
N VAL A 664 31.66 15.08 -13.38
CA VAL A 664 30.86 14.72 -12.22
C VAL A 664 31.77 14.56 -11.02
N THR A 665 31.47 15.25 -9.92
CA THR A 665 32.20 15.13 -8.65
C THR A 665 31.22 14.75 -7.54
N ALA A 666 31.61 13.78 -6.72
CA ALA A 666 30.84 13.32 -5.58
C ALA A 666 31.66 13.52 -4.29
N GLN A 667 31.07 14.19 -3.31
CA GLN A 667 31.70 14.56 -2.04
C GLN A 667 30.90 14.00 -0.87
N GLY A 668 31.61 13.30 0.02
CA GLY A 668 31.09 12.85 1.31
C GLY A 668 31.52 13.79 2.44
N SER A 669 31.30 13.37 3.68
CA SER A 669 31.74 14.11 4.87
C SER A 669 33.27 14.28 4.93
N ASP A 670 34.01 13.28 4.45
CA ASP A 670 35.46 13.16 4.66
C ASP A 670 36.27 13.57 3.40
N GLY A 671 35.60 14.14 2.39
CA GLY A 671 36.23 14.64 1.17
C GLY A 671 35.61 14.09 -0.11
N THR A 672 36.39 14.08 -1.20
CA THR A 672 35.92 13.63 -2.51
C THR A 672 35.86 12.10 -2.55
N LEU A 673 34.67 11.55 -2.76
CA LEU A 673 34.43 10.11 -2.85
C LEU A 673 34.66 9.57 -4.25
N TRP A 674 34.27 10.34 -5.27
CA TRP A 674 34.35 9.91 -6.65
C TRP A 674 34.40 11.10 -7.61
N THR A 675 35.11 10.93 -8.72
CA THR A 675 35.06 11.86 -9.86
C THR A 675 34.97 11.07 -11.15
N GLY A 676 34.28 11.62 -12.14
CA GLY A 676 34.13 11.00 -13.45
C GLY A 676 33.63 11.97 -14.50
N SER A 677 33.26 11.44 -15.66
CA SER A 677 32.66 12.22 -16.74
C SER A 677 31.46 11.51 -17.33
N ALA A 678 30.50 12.28 -17.82
CA ALA A 678 29.34 11.80 -18.53
C ALA A 678 29.16 12.63 -19.82
N GLU A 679 28.54 12.04 -20.84
CA GLU A 679 28.27 12.70 -22.11
C GLU A 679 26.76 12.75 -22.33
N ALA A 680 26.24 13.95 -22.63
CA ALA A 680 24.84 14.14 -22.99
C ALA A 680 24.68 13.87 -24.49
N ASP A 681 23.74 12.99 -24.85
CA ASP A 681 23.43 12.69 -26.25
C ASP A 681 22.71 13.84 -26.97
N THR A 682 22.51 13.71 -28.28
CA THR A 682 21.81 14.73 -29.09
C THR A 682 20.33 14.90 -28.74
N LEU A 683 19.76 13.97 -27.95
CA LEU A 683 18.40 14.04 -27.42
C LEU A 683 18.37 14.66 -26.01
N GLY A 684 19.52 15.13 -25.53
CA GLY A 684 19.68 15.78 -24.24
C GLY A 684 19.58 14.83 -23.05
N ARG A 685 19.89 13.55 -23.24
CA ARG A 685 19.91 12.54 -22.18
C ARG A 685 21.32 12.35 -21.68
N LEU A 686 21.51 12.44 -20.36
CA LEU A 686 22.78 12.20 -19.68
C LEU A 686 22.57 11.18 -18.56
N GLY A 687 23.43 10.17 -18.50
CA GLY A 687 23.39 9.15 -17.45
C GLY A 687 24.77 8.87 -16.88
N PHE A 688 24.85 8.62 -15.58
CA PHE A 688 26.07 8.19 -14.91
C PHE A 688 25.76 7.34 -13.68
N THR A 689 26.76 6.59 -13.23
CA THR A 689 26.66 5.71 -12.05
C THR A 689 27.82 5.96 -11.10
N LEU A 690 27.50 6.18 -9.83
CA LEU A 690 28.47 6.22 -8.74
C LEU A 690 28.65 4.79 -8.19
N PRO A 691 29.88 4.24 -8.16
CA PRO A 691 30.11 2.85 -7.74
C PRO A 691 30.05 2.63 -6.21
N ALA A 692 29.93 3.70 -5.42
CA ALA A 692 29.90 3.65 -3.95
C ALA A 692 28.47 3.57 -3.41
N MET A 693 28.27 2.96 -2.23
CA MET A 693 27.02 3.08 -1.48
C MET A 693 26.87 4.49 -0.89
N GLY A 694 25.65 5.03 -0.97
CA GLY A 694 25.30 6.37 -0.46
C GLY A 694 24.28 6.31 0.66
N VAL A 695 24.44 5.40 1.63
CA VAL A 695 23.53 5.33 2.79
C VAL A 695 23.54 6.65 3.56
N GLU A 696 24.73 7.27 3.65
CA GLU A 696 24.89 8.65 4.07
C GLU A 696 24.77 9.61 2.88
N PRO A 697 24.22 10.83 3.07
CA PRO A 697 24.07 11.80 1.99
C PRO A 697 25.40 12.17 1.32
N VAL A 698 25.43 12.08 -0.01
CA VAL A 698 26.54 12.48 -0.86
C VAL A 698 26.16 13.75 -1.63
N ARG A 699 27.03 14.76 -1.64
CA ARG A 699 26.85 15.94 -2.50
C ARG A 699 27.45 15.67 -3.87
N ILE A 700 26.67 15.86 -4.93
CA ILE A 700 27.07 15.62 -6.30
C ILE A 700 26.99 16.93 -7.08
N ALA A 701 28.03 17.26 -7.83
CA ALA A 701 28.04 18.37 -8.76
C ALA A 701 28.35 17.87 -10.18
N VAL A 702 27.60 18.37 -11.15
CA VAL A 702 27.76 18.08 -12.57
C VAL A 702 28.03 19.40 -13.28
N GLY A 703 29.21 19.55 -13.88
CA GLY A 703 29.64 20.79 -14.53
C GLY A 703 30.07 20.57 -15.97
N HIS A 704 29.75 21.51 -16.86
CA HIS A 704 30.16 21.44 -18.26
C HIS A 704 31.69 21.53 -18.39
N ARG A 705 32.32 20.64 -19.16
CA ARG A 705 33.72 20.82 -19.56
C ARG A 705 33.75 21.68 -20.80
N SER A 706 34.20 22.93 -20.66
CA SER A 706 34.72 23.66 -21.81
C SER A 706 35.94 22.89 -22.32
N ASP A 707 35.88 22.37 -23.55
CA ASP A 707 37.09 21.94 -24.24
C ASP A 707 38.00 23.16 -24.33
N GLU A 708 39.05 23.21 -23.50
CA GLU A 708 40.16 24.10 -23.76
C GLU A 708 40.68 23.72 -25.14
N VAL A 709 40.41 24.61 -26.11
CA VAL A 709 41.00 24.60 -27.43
C VAL A 709 42.49 24.40 -27.23
N GLY A 710 42.98 23.24 -27.68
CA GLY A 710 44.36 22.82 -27.49
C GLY A 710 45.33 23.95 -27.77
N GLY A 711 46.18 24.22 -26.79
CA GLY A 711 47.34 25.08 -26.96
C GLY A 711 48.09 24.63 -28.21
N ARG A 712 48.13 25.51 -29.22
CA ARG A 712 49.18 25.42 -30.23
C ARG A 712 50.47 25.81 -29.53
N ASP A 713 51.34 24.82 -29.37
CA ASP A 713 52.78 25.01 -29.30
C ASP A 713 53.22 25.93 -30.46
N GLU A 714 53.51 27.19 -30.15
CA GLU A 714 54.41 28.01 -30.95
C GLU A 714 55.80 27.96 -30.30
N HIS A 715 56.51 26.88 -30.60
CA HIS A 715 57.97 26.84 -30.64
C HIS A 715 58.41 26.20 -31.95
N ARG A 716 58.47 27.02 -33.01
CA ARG A 716 59.59 27.10 -33.96
C ARG A 716 59.41 28.20 -34.99
#